data_AF-B6H126-F1
#
_entry.id   AF-B6H126-F1
#
_cell.length_a   1.000
_cell.length_b   1.000
_cell.length_c   1.000
_cell.angle_alpha   90.00
_cell.angle_beta   90.00
_cell.angle_gamma   90.00
#
_symmetry.space_group_name_H-M   'P 1'
#
loop_
_entity.id
_entity.type
_entity.pdbx_description
1 polymer ?
#
loop_
_entity_poly.entity_id
_entity_poly.type
_entity_poly.pdbx_seq_one_letter_code
_entity_poly.pdbx_strand_id
1 'polypeptide(L)'
;MRGFPFLASVAAVSTASGAIVPLNSVRASSSYVLSSTIIHSRPAYDYYDYPFDWALASSLAGLTGAPPTATVHQHGTTTSPCTANTLSTAAEFTPKPVNASTGTPSQKAASSSSKMMQPTWTAVNSNSAAPNTLATSVKTSTPLPKTHTQSTRASVPTPSPMSQKDHSPATKTCAAPTGKSPETYWLDEQDHNQRGAGFAPYAKTSLYPVYRNVMDYSVVNDGSGNQTPKLQKAIDDDGAGGSRKGHGVTRYPALVYLPGGVYQLESTLNLTVGTIIVGNPLNPPIIKAAPGFRGDYLIMGYDSHNGNPETSFATLVKNVIMDTTALSPDRHFTALQWGVAQGSGLTNVKIRMPKSSTGHTGIDINAGSTIAVTDVHITGGAIGIKNSNQQVNFKNIYFHSCRTAFSAAGGWTVLLQQATFYSCGTGIDMTGNGLGSLVLLDSTSVNSGPVIRFYDSSHDSGNRNSQFLIQNLKHDTPNAIAVDAHGNVALAATPYVDTWVWGTVVPETYQTGASWETKRPAALVVGDKYFTKAQPTYQDYSAADIVNVKTVSGHTVKGDGKTDDTEALNAILAQNADSCKVTYIPFGVYRVSNTIFVPVGTRMVGEAWSVISGYGDNFKDPNNPRPVVQLGNPGDVGVIEIQEMRFSVGEPLPGAKIIEINAAGDKPGDVGLWNTMGMVGGTADTSISSACTSQDPKDCMAAFMVMHLTKSSSAYIENFWGWTADHNIDSESLLTIISTGRGILVESTKATWLTGTGSEHHWLYNYNFHNAQNVFAGLLQTETPYMQGQGEYRAAPEPWTAVAKYGDPDFSWCAADDQKCRTAIATNVDGGSNIALYNSAAWAFFDGYWNGLYNEPCNGNCQTNMMRVTNEPQNLVWYSISTRMTDVMVLDGKSNPRQSDHRGGWEGIIQVYGQFTA
;
A
#
# COMPACT_ATOMS: atom_id res chain seq x y z
N MET A 1 4.15 67.64 13.48
CA MET A 1 3.47 68.29 14.64
C MET A 1 2.10 67.63 14.84
N ARG A 2 1.37 67.89 15.93
CA ARG A 2 0.09 67.20 16.27
C ARG A 2 -1.10 67.73 15.45
N GLY A 3 -2.11 66.89 15.18
CA GLY A 3 -3.38 67.30 14.59
C GLY A 3 -4.36 66.15 14.27
N PHE A 4 -5.26 65.84 15.20
CA PHE A 4 -6.55 65.12 15.02
C PHE A 4 -7.70 66.18 15.13
N PRO A 5 -8.99 65.92 14.82
CA PRO A 5 -9.66 64.64 14.54
C PRO A 5 -10.70 64.58 13.36
N PHE A 6 -11.05 63.35 12.96
CA PHE A 6 -12.36 62.76 12.54
C PHE A 6 -13.53 63.52 11.82
N LEU A 7 -14.18 62.75 10.91
CA LEU A 7 -15.60 62.78 10.45
C LEU A 7 -16.08 63.98 9.58
N ALA A 8 -17.03 63.86 8.62
CA ALA A 8 -17.59 62.71 7.88
C ALA A 8 -18.47 63.15 6.69
N SER A 9 -18.70 62.27 5.71
CA SER A 9 -19.86 62.26 4.77
C SER A 9 -19.98 60.87 4.10
N VAL A 10 -21.00 60.06 4.45
CA VAL A 10 -22.26 59.83 3.69
C VAL A 10 -22.00 59.06 2.37
N ALA A 11 -22.27 57.75 2.21
CA ALA A 11 -23.53 56.95 2.35
C ALA A 11 -24.51 57.15 1.16
N ALA A 12 -25.45 56.27 0.79
CA ALA A 12 -26.00 55.00 1.35
C ALA A 12 -26.78 54.23 0.22
N VAL A 13 -27.44 53.05 0.33
CA VAL A 13 -27.41 51.78 1.14
C VAL A 13 -28.57 50.87 0.64
N SER A 14 -28.47 49.53 0.76
CA SER A 14 -29.59 48.51 0.67
C SER A 14 -30.23 48.28 -0.74
N THR A 15 -31.09 47.28 -1.01
CA THR A 15 -31.92 46.34 -0.18
C THR A 15 -31.89 44.87 -0.64
N ALA A 16 -32.48 43.97 0.16
CA ALA A 16 -32.78 42.57 -0.16
C ALA A 16 -34.31 42.35 -0.37
N SER A 17 -34.72 41.14 -0.79
CA SER A 17 -36.12 40.70 -0.92
C SER A 17 -36.29 39.21 -0.61
N GLY A 18 -37.43 38.80 -0.02
CA GLY A 18 -37.85 37.40 0.18
C GLY A 18 -38.92 36.94 -0.84
N ALA A 19 -39.62 35.81 -0.69
CA ALA A 19 -39.49 34.69 0.27
C ALA A 19 -39.82 33.35 -0.48
N ILE A 20 -40.61 32.33 -0.09
CA ILE A 20 -41.60 32.07 1.00
C ILE A 20 -41.57 30.54 1.29
N VAL A 21 -41.80 30.10 2.54
CA VAL A 21 -42.10 28.67 2.88
C VAL A 21 -43.31 28.62 3.84
N PRO A 22 -44.31 27.74 3.63
CA PRO A 22 -45.52 27.67 4.46
C PRO A 22 -45.36 26.79 5.72
N LEU A 23 -46.22 27.01 6.71
CA LEU A 23 -46.23 26.27 7.98
C LEU A 23 -47.58 25.55 8.20
N ASN A 24 -47.54 24.23 8.35
CA ASN A 24 -48.55 23.31 8.95
C ASN A 24 -47.98 21.88 8.81
N SER A 25 -48.20 20.91 9.72
CA SER A 25 -49.33 20.74 10.65
C SER A 25 -48.91 20.29 12.05
N VAL A 26 -49.80 20.51 13.03
CA VAL A 26 -49.63 20.11 14.44
C VAL A 26 -49.99 18.64 14.68
N ARG A 27 -49.23 17.95 15.53
CA ARG A 27 -49.78 16.96 16.47
C ARG A 27 -48.98 16.92 17.76
N ALA A 28 -49.66 16.92 18.91
CA ALA A 28 -49.02 17.03 20.23
C ALA A 28 -49.70 16.10 21.26
N SER A 29 -48.87 15.40 22.05
CA SER A 29 -49.21 14.69 23.29
C SER A 29 -47.96 13.94 23.81
N SER A 30 -47.62 13.87 25.09
CA SER A 30 -48.08 14.63 26.28
C SER A 30 -47.14 14.31 27.46
N SER A 31 -46.93 15.25 28.37
CA SER A 31 -45.99 15.16 29.51
C SER A 31 -46.60 14.54 30.79
N TYR A 32 -45.83 13.72 31.52
CA TYR A 32 -45.94 13.42 32.97
C TYR A 32 -44.60 12.80 33.44
N VAL A 33 -44.06 13.01 34.65
CA VAL A 33 -44.19 14.11 35.63
C VAL A 33 -42.97 14.05 36.58
N LEU A 34 -42.55 15.19 37.15
CA LEU A 34 -41.56 15.23 38.24
C LEU A 34 -42.24 15.24 39.61
N SER A 35 -41.69 14.51 40.58
CA SER A 35 -41.90 14.77 42.01
C SER A 35 -40.68 14.33 42.81
N SER A 36 -40.26 15.14 43.77
CA SER A 36 -39.05 14.96 44.56
C SER A 36 -39.32 15.17 46.05
N THR A 37 -38.71 14.32 46.88
CA THR A 37 -38.58 14.55 48.32
C THR A 37 -37.19 14.07 48.77
N ILE A 38 -36.63 14.71 49.81
CA ILE A 38 -35.20 14.70 50.16
C ILE A 38 -35.02 14.15 51.59
N ILE A 39 -33.77 13.95 52.04
CA ILE A 39 -33.30 13.73 53.45
C ILE A 39 -33.33 12.23 53.87
N HIS A 40 -32.24 11.58 54.32
CA HIS A 40 -30.88 12.06 54.69
C HIS A 40 -29.75 10.99 54.62
N SER A 41 -28.51 11.43 54.94
CA SER A 41 -27.26 10.69 55.23
C SER A 41 -26.30 10.32 54.07
N ARG A 42 -24.99 10.28 54.40
CA ARG A 42 -23.74 10.20 53.57
C ARG A 42 -22.78 9.19 54.26
N PRO A 43 -21.56 8.88 53.74
CA PRO A 43 -20.93 9.12 52.41
C PRO A 43 -20.73 7.80 51.62
N ALA A 44 -20.60 7.74 50.29
CA ALA A 44 -19.75 8.45 49.33
C ALA A 44 -18.29 7.93 49.25
N TYR A 45 -18.01 7.17 48.18
CA TYR A 45 -16.70 6.87 47.58
C TYR A 45 -16.97 6.88 46.07
N ASP A 46 -16.63 7.99 45.40
CA ASP A 46 -17.04 8.21 44.00
C ASP A 46 -15.92 7.90 42.99
N TYR A 47 -16.36 7.47 41.81
CA TYR A 47 -15.57 7.34 40.59
C TYR A 47 -15.10 8.71 40.09
N TYR A 48 -13.96 8.76 39.39
CA TYR A 48 -13.56 9.93 38.60
C TYR A 48 -13.57 9.56 37.11
N ASP A 49 -14.64 9.96 36.41
CA ASP A 49 -14.62 10.05 34.96
C ASP A 49 -13.70 11.22 34.53
N TYR A 50 -12.89 10.98 33.50
CA TYR A 50 -12.18 12.01 32.75
C TYR A 50 -12.57 11.89 31.28
N PRO A 51 -13.07 12.96 30.63
CA PRO A 51 -13.26 12.95 29.18
C PRO A 51 -11.88 12.91 28.49
N PHE A 52 -11.63 11.85 27.74
CA PHE A 52 -10.41 11.72 26.93
C PHE A 52 -10.50 12.61 25.69
N ASP A 53 -9.59 13.58 25.57
CA ASP A 53 -9.50 14.46 24.41
C ASP A 53 -8.63 13.82 23.32
N TRP A 54 -9.27 13.39 22.23
CA TRP A 54 -8.61 12.71 21.12
C TRP A 54 -7.62 13.59 20.34
N ALA A 55 -7.69 14.92 20.47
CA ALA A 55 -6.68 15.81 19.88
C ALA A 55 -5.26 15.58 20.44
N LEU A 56 -5.15 14.96 21.63
CA LEU A 56 -3.86 14.64 22.24
C LEU A 56 -3.24 13.33 21.73
N ALA A 57 -4.03 12.39 21.18
CA ALA A 57 -3.51 11.14 20.64
C ALA A 57 -2.61 11.38 19.42
N SER A 58 -3.04 12.26 18.51
CA SER A 58 -2.32 12.63 17.28
C SER A 58 -0.99 13.34 17.54
N SER A 59 -0.76 13.89 18.74
CA SER A 59 0.51 14.54 19.13
C SER A 59 1.46 13.62 19.90
N LEU A 60 0.99 12.45 20.37
CA LEU A 60 1.84 11.47 21.07
C LEU A 60 2.52 10.45 20.14
N ALA A 61 2.17 10.43 18.85
CA ALA A 61 2.95 9.74 17.81
C ALA A 61 4.28 10.45 17.44
N GLY A 62 4.51 11.68 17.92
CA GLY A 62 5.61 12.54 17.49
C GLY A 62 6.49 13.08 18.63
N LEU A 63 7.30 12.23 19.26
CA LEU A 63 8.28 12.68 20.27
C LEU A 63 9.59 13.21 19.64
N THR A 64 9.59 14.49 19.29
CA THR A 64 10.82 15.31 19.20
C THR A 64 10.76 16.45 20.21
N GLY A 65 11.66 16.45 21.19
CA GLY A 65 11.75 17.53 22.18
C GLY A 65 12.11 18.87 21.53
N ALA A 66 11.51 19.96 22.02
CA ALA A 66 11.72 21.29 21.45
C ALA A 66 13.19 21.74 21.55
N PRO A 67 13.77 22.34 20.49
CA PRO A 67 15.14 22.86 20.53
C PRO A 67 15.24 24.10 21.43
N PRO A 68 16.34 24.28 22.18
CA PRO A 68 16.49 25.41 23.10
C PRO A 68 16.67 26.73 22.36
N THR A 69 15.74 27.67 22.55
CA THR A 69 15.85 29.05 22.04
C THR A 69 16.92 29.83 22.79
N ALA A 70 18.06 30.05 22.13
CA ALA A 70 19.18 30.83 22.65
C ALA A 70 18.89 32.35 22.60
N THR A 71 18.16 32.87 23.59
CA THR A 71 17.93 34.31 23.75
C THR A 71 19.19 35.01 24.27
N VAL A 72 19.83 35.83 23.44
CA VAL A 72 21.01 36.62 23.83
C VAL A 72 20.61 37.77 24.74
N HIS A 73 21.11 37.77 25.98
CA HIS A 73 21.19 38.96 26.83
C HIS A 73 22.59 39.13 27.45
N GLN A 74 22.90 40.37 27.84
CA GLN A 74 24.27 40.84 28.03
C GLN A 74 24.88 40.49 29.41
N HIS A 75 26.20 40.62 29.49
CA HIS A 75 27.01 40.34 30.68
C HIS A 75 26.53 41.03 31.97
N GLY A 76 26.48 40.25 33.06
CA GLY A 76 26.51 40.71 34.44
C GLY A 76 27.50 39.86 35.25
N THR A 77 28.40 40.50 35.99
CA THR A 77 29.37 39.89 36.91
C THR A 77 28.65 39.30 38.16
N THR A 78 29.15 38.35 38.96
CA THR A 78 30.51 38.13 39.55
C THR A 78 30.76 36.68 40.06
N THR A 79 32.04 36.29 40.21
CA THR A 79 32.65 35.38 41.24
C THR A 79 32.14 33.93 41.50
N SER A 80 32.95 32.95 41.05
CA SER A 80 33.70 31.88 41.79
C SER A 80 33.41 31.54 43.28
N PRO A 81 33.84 30.36 43.82
CA PRO A 81 33.99 28.99 43.25
C PRO A 81 33.68 27.83 44.27
N CYS A 82 34.12 26.59 43.98
CA CYS A 82 34.23 25.41 44.88
C CYS A 82 32.91 24.68 45.26
N THR A 83 32.89 23.39 45.65
CA THR A 83 33.96 22.40 45.91
C THR A 83 33.55 20.98 45.45
N ALA A 84 34.51 20.05 45.35
CA ALA A 84 34.25 18.63 45.00
C ALA A 84 33.97 17.74 46.21
N ASN A 85 33.49 16.50 45.97
CA ASN A 85 33.81 15.33 46.78
C ASN A 85 33.67 14.02 45.99
N THR A 86 34.34 12.95 46.47
CA THR A 86 34.49 11.66 45.78
C THR A 86 34.44 10.48 46.79
N LEU A 87 34.56 9.24 46.29
CA LEU A 87 34.76 7.96 47.02
C LEU A 87 33.48 7.32 47.64
N SER A 88 33.37 6.00 47.80
CA SER A 88 33.97 4.83 47.10
C SER A 88 33.35 3.50 47.58
N THR A 89 33.50 2.41 46.80
CA THR A 89 33.60 0.98 47.24
C THR A 89 32.44 0.32 48.03
N ALA A 90 32.32 -1.01 48.20
CA ALA A 90 32.57 -2.23 47.39
C ALA A 90 32.28 -3.46 48.27
N ALA A 91 31.80 -4.60 47.74
CA ALA A 91 32.02 -5.98 48.26
C ALA A 91 31.22 -7.06 47.49
N GLU A 92 31.77 -8.28 47.42
CA GLU A 92 31.12 -9.52 46.98
C GLU A 92 30.74 -10.39 48.20
N PHE A 93 29.84 -11.38 48.08
CA PHE A 93 29.85 -12.56 48.97
C PHE A 93 29.09 -13.79 48.44
N THR A 94 29.78 -14.95 48.41
CA THR A 94 29.29 -16.35 48.42
C THR A 94 30.37 -17.20 49.13
N PRO A 95 30.32 -18.56 49.32
CA PRO A 95 29.33 -19.57 48.94
C PRO A 95 29.05 -20.67 50.03
N LYS A 96 28.36 -21.76 49.62
CA LYS A 96 28.49 -23.20 50.02
C LYS A 96 27.24 -23.95 50.58
N PRO A 97 27.18 -25.31 50.45
CA PRO A 97 25.92 -26.07 50.40
C PRO A 97 25.82 -27.27 51.38
N VAL A 98 24.70 -28.01 51.31
CA VAL A 98 24.52 -29.39 51.85
C VAL A 98 23.82 -30.27 50.79
N ASN A 99 23.83 -31.60 50.94
CA ASN A 99 23.53 -32.61 49.90
C ASN A 99 22.76 -33.84 50.48
N ALA A 100 22.40 -34.83 49.64
CA ALA A 100 21.86 -36.18 49.93
C ALA A 100 20.33 -36.31 50.26
N SER A 101 19.61 -37.39 49.89
CA SER A 101 19.88 -38.46 48.89
C SER A 101 18.65 -39.36 48.57
N THR A 102 18.80 -40.23 47.54
CA THR A 102 18.21 -41.60 47.37
C THR A 102 16.69 -41.81 47.22
N GLY A 103 16.27 -42.53 46.16
CA GLY A 103 14.96 -43.21 46.10
C GLY A 103 14.46 -43.71 44.73
N THR A 104 14.71 -44.97 44.38
CA THR A 104 14.03 -45.76 43.31
C THR A 104 14.07 -47.23 43.75
N PRO A 105 13.08 -48.12 43.42
CA PRO A 105 12.86 -48.58 42.03
C PRO A 105 11.45 -49.19 41.66
N SER A 106 11.36 -49.68 40.41
CA SER A 106 10.59 -50.88 39.95
C SER A 106 9.14 -50.75 39.43
N GLN A 107 8.60 -51.86 38.91
CA GLN A 107 7.53 -51.96 37.90
C GLN A 107 6.40 -52.94 38.30
N LYS A 108 5.17 -52.71 37.77
CA LYS A 108 4.13 -53.65 37.23
C LYS A 108 2.76 -52.93 37.24
N ALA A 109 1.76 -53.06 36.35
CA ALA A 109 1.35 -53.95 35.24
C ALA A 109 -0.02 -54.62 35.52
N ALA A 110 -0.81 -54.86 34.46
CA ALA A 110 -2.04 -55.68 34.37
C ALA A 110 -3.46 -55.06 34.63
N SER A 111 -4.06 -54.55 33.55
CA SER A 111 -5.35 -54.95 32.95
C SER A 111 -6.67 -55.11 33.75
N SER A 112 -7.77 -54.55 33.20
CA SER A 112 -9.05 -55.28 33.05
C SER A 112 -9.93 -54.80 31.85
N SER A 113 -10.65 -55.77 31.30
CA SER A 113 -11.72 -55.80 30.25
C SER A 113 -12.89 -54.81 30.43
N SER A 114 -13.74 -54.43 29.45
CA SER A 114 -13.87 -54.65 27.96
C SER A 114 -14.96 -53.68 27.40
N LYS A 115 -15.69 -53.77 26.25
CA LYS A 115 -16.07 -54.86 25.29
C LYS A 115 -16.66 -54.32 23.94
N MET A 116 -17.09 -55.28 23.10
CA MET A 116 -17.97 -55.31 21.90
C MET A 116 -19.09 -54.24 21.76
N MET A 117 -19.66 -53.97 20.56
CA MET A 117 -19.73 -54.77 19.30
C MET A 117 -19.92 -53.92 18.01
N GLN A 118 -19.63 -54.50 16.83
CA GLN A 118 -20.07 -54.00 15.51
C GLN A 118 -21.51 -54.47 15.16
N PRO A 119 -22.08 -54.02 14.04
CA PRO A 119 -22.08 -54.90 12.86
C PRO A 119 -21.75 -54.22 11.52
N THR A 120 -21.24 -55.02 10.58
CA THR A 120 -21.14 -54.68 9.14
C THR A 120 -22.03 -55.63 8.32
N TRP A 121 -22.45 -55.20 7.12
CA TRP A 121 -23.05 -56.07 6.11
C TRP A 121 -22.53 -55.76 4.70
N THR A 122 -22.50 -56.80 3.87
CA THR A 122 -22.05 -56.89 2.47
C THR A 122 -23.18 -56.55 1.49
N ALA A 123 -23.05 -56.23 0.19
CA ALA A 123 -22.01 -55.89 -0.80
C ALA A 123 -22.73 -55.99 -2.20
N VAL A 124 -21.98 -56.02 -3.33
CA VAL A 124 -22.38 -56.52 -4.68
C VAL A 124 -22.95 -55.52 -5.73
N ASN A 125 -22.12 -55.22 -6.76
CA ASN A 125 -22.43 -54.91 -8.19
C ASN A 125 -23.25 -53.65 -8.59
N SER A 126 -23.16 -53.05 -9.80
CA SER A 126 -22.35 -53.30 -11.04
C SER A 126 -22.23 -52.05 -11.96
N ASN A 127 -21.29 -52.12 -12.93
CA ASN A 127 -21.29 -51.64 -14.34
C ASN A 127 -22.64 -51.13 -14.94
N SER A 128 -22.72 -50.24 -15.97
CA SER A 128 -21.73 -49.47 -16.76
C SER A 128 -22.42 -48.50 -17.78
N ALA A 129 -21.70 -47.44 -18.22
CA ALA A 129 -21.70 -46.75 -19.54
C ALA A 129 -22.99 -46.57 -20.41
N ALA A 130 -23.33 -45.30 -20.75
CA ALA A 130 -23.46 -44.65 -22.10
C ALA A 130 -24.26 -45.31 -23.29
N PRO A 131 -24.65 -44.60 -24.38
CA PRO A 131 -24.99 -43.16 -24.60
C PRO A 131 -26.20 -42.86 -25.57
N ASN A 132 -26.47 -41.56 -25.82
CA ASN A 132 -26.81 -40.89 -27.12
C ASN A 132 -28.18 -40.96 -27.88
N THR A 133 -28.69 -39.74 -28.17
CA THR A 133 -29.13 -39.14 -29.48
C THR A 133 -30.54 -39.26 -30.13
N LEU A 134 -31.03 -38.08 -30.62
CA LEU A 134 -31.91 -37.80 -31.80
C LEU A 134 -33.37 -38.35 -31.77
N ALA A 135 -34.42 -37.85 -32.47
CA ALA A 135 -34.85 -36.60 -33.14
C ALA A 135 -36.37 -36.80 -33.54
N THR A 136 -37.22 -36.00 -34.23
CA THR A 136 -37.29 -34.73 -35.02
C THR A 136 -38.83 -34.37 -35.15
N SER A 137 -39.50 -33.51 -35.95
CA SER A 137 -39.26 -32.42 -36.96
C SER A 137 -40.61 -31.77 -37.43
N VAL A 138 -40.65 -30.43 -37.70
CA VAL A 138 -41.33 -29.78 -38.89
C VAL A 138 -42.91 -29.74 -38.90
N LYS A 139 -43.73 -28.84 -39.53
CA LYS A 139 -43.72 -28.02 -40.80
C LYS A 139 -44.74 -26.81 -40.82
N THR A 140 -44.40 -25.69 -41.50
CA THR A 140 -45.24 -24.70 -42.31
C THR A 140 -46.61 -24.13 -41.81
N SER A 141 -47.17 -22.96 -42.20
CA SER A 141 -47.21 -22.22 -43.51
C SER A 141 -47.66 -20.72 -43.41
N THR A 142 -47.57 -19.96 -44.51
CA THR A 142 -48.08 -18.56 -44.77
C THR A 142 -49.17 -18.58 -45.89
N PRO A 143 -49.80 -17.47 -46.44
CA PRO A 143 -49.55 -16.00 -46.31
C PRO A 143 -50.76 -14.99 -46.31
N LEU A 144 -50.50 -13.72 -45.91
CA LEU A 144 -51.05 -12.40 -46.40
C LEU A 144 -52.60 -12.13 -46.45
N PRO A 145 -53.08 -10.88 -46.72
CA PRO A 145 -52.72 -9.59 -46.12
C PRO A 145 -53.94 -8.70 -45.73
N LYS A 146 -53.80 -7.79 -44.74
CA LYS A 146 -54.60 -6.53 -44.66
C LYS A 146 -53.79 -5.38 -44.04
N THR A 147 -54.05 -4.17 -44.53
CA THR A 147 -53.44 -2.90 -44.12
C THR A 147 -54.15 -2.25 -42.93
N HIS A 148 -53.40 -1.63 -42.02
CA HIS A 148 -53.79 -0.35 -41.40
C HIS A 148 -52.54 0.42 -40.93
N THR A 149 -52.58 1.74 -41.04
CA THR A 149 -51.50 2.67 -40.68
C THR A 149 -51.62 3.13 -39.23
N GLN A 150 -50.52 3.11 -38.47
CA GLN A 150 -50.33 3.97 -37.31
C GLN A 150 -48.83 4.24 -37.07
N SER A 151 -48.54 5.43 -36.53
CA SER A 151 -47.17 5.91 -36.32
C SER A 151 -46.54 5.28 -35.07
N THR A 152 -45.32 4.78 -35.19
CA THR A 152 -44.49 4.38 -34.05
C THR A 152 -43.07 4.93 -34.15
N ARG A 153 -42.51 5.20 -32.97
CA ARG A 153 -41.19 5.77 -32.71
C ARG A 153 -40.09 4.92 -33.36
N ALA A 154 -39.15 5.55 -34.07
CA ALA A 154 -38.01 4.83 -34.64
C ALA A 154 -37.16 4.19 -33.53
N SER A 155 -37.00 2.87 -33.58
CA SER A 155 -36.11 2.13 -32.68
C SER A 155 -34.66 2.26 -33.15
N VAL A 156 -33.77 2.61 -32.22
CA VAL A 156 -32.32 2.51 -32.43
C VAL A 156 -31.97 1.03 -32.63
N PRO A 157 -31.10 0.66 -33.59
CA PRO A 157 -30.71 -0.75 -33.77
C PRO A 157 -30.01 -1.28 -32.52
N THR A 158 -30.55 -2.34 -31.92
CA THR A 158 -29.86 -3.08 -30.87
C THR A 158 -28.56 -3.65 -31.44
N PRO A 159 -27.38 -3.37 -30.86
CA PRO A 159 -26.16 -4.06 -31.24
C PRO A 159 -26.34 -5.55 -30.98
N SER A 160 -26.25 -6.38 -32.02
CA SER A 160 -26.14 -7.82 -31.83
C SER A 160 -24.88 -8.11 -31.00
N PRO A 161 -24.90 -9.09 -30.07
CA PRO A 161 -23.70 -9.47 -29.35
C PRO A 161 -22.63 -9.85 -30.35
N MET A 162 -21.45 -9.21 -30.25
CA MET A 162 -20.29 -9.65 -31.02
C MET A 162 -20.01 -11.10 -30.64
N SER A 163 -20.17 -12.00 -31.60
CA SER A 163 -19.54 -13.32 -31.51
C SER A 163 -18.07 -13.07 -31.23
N GLN A 164 -17.60 -13.57 -30.08
CA GLN A 164 -16.18 -13.86 -29.94
C GLN A 164 -15.85 -14.79 -31.11
N LYS A 165 -15.00 -14.31 -32.02
CA LYS A 165 -14.23 -15.21 -32.87
C LYS A 165 -13.34 -16.01 -31.93
N ASP A 166 -13.11 -17.29 -32.23
CA ASP A 166 -12.18 -18.11 -31.44
C ASP A 166 -10.80 -17.45 -31.42
N HIS A 167 -10.46 -16.83 -30.28
CA HIS A 167 -9.15 -16.23 -30.06
C HIS A 167 -8.17 -17.35 -29.76
N SER A 168 -7.36 -17.70 -30.75
CA SER A 168 -6.21 -18.59 -30.55
C SER A 168 -5.22 -17.91 -29.60
N PRO A 169 -4.88 -18.53 -28.46
CA PRO A 169 -3.95 -17.95 -27.48
C PRO A 169 -2.64 -17.49 -28.13
N ALA A 170 -2.25 -16.25 -27.86
CA ALA A 170 -1.04 -15.65 -28.39
C ALA A 170 0.17 -15.98 -27.51
N THR A 171 1.32 -16.23 -28.14
CA THR A 171 2.60 -16.36 -27.43
C THR A 171 3.59 -15.33 -27.98
N LYS A 172 4.05 -14.39 -27.15
CA LYS A 172 4.96 -13.30 -27.57
C LYS A 172 6.08 -13.05 -26.55
N THR A 173 7.28 -13.54 -26.86
CA THR A 173 8.51 -13.17 -26.17
C THR A 173 9.15 -11.96 -26.84
N CYS A 174 9.48 -10.92 -26.05
CA CYS A 174 10.20 -9.74 -26.52
C CYS A 174 11.52 -9.60 -25.77
N ALA A 175 12.60 -10.08 -26.38
CA ALA A 175 13.96 -9.91 -25.87
C ALA A 175 14.33 -8.42 -25.73
N ALA A 176 15.26 -8.09 -24.83
CA ALA A 176 15.85 -6.77 -24.76
C ALA A 176 16.80 -6.54 -25.95
N PRO A 177 17.04 -5.28 -26.39
CA PRO A 177 18.03 -4.95 -27.41
C PRO A 177 19.42 -5.48 -27.02
N THR A 178 20.00 -6.36 -27.84
CA THR A 178 21.34 -6.91 -27.59
C THR A 178 22.42 -6.01 -28.20
N GLY A 179 23.47 -5.73 -27.42
CA GLY A 179 24.65 -5.02 -27.93
C GLY A 179 24.51 -3.51 -28.12
N LYS A 180 23.43 -2.89 -27.64
CA LYS A 180 23.35 -1.44 -27.47
C LYS A 180 23.76 -1.05 -26.06
N SER A 181 24.74 -0.15 -25.94
CA SER A 181 24.93 0.69 -24.76
C SER A 181 24.78 2.12 -25.25
N PRO A 182 23.60 2.75 -25.09
CA PRO A 182 23.39 4.10 -25.61
C PRO A 182 24.22 5.11 -24.81
N GLU A 183 24.66 6.18 -25.49
CA GLU A 183 25.43 7.28 -24.85
C GLU A 183 24.52 8.17 -23.98
N THR A 184 23.24 8.19 -24.34
CA THR A 184 22.14 9.00 -23.79
C THR A 184 21.08 8.09 -23.18
N TYR A 185 20.44 8.52 -22.10
CA TYR A 185 19.31 7.77 -21.52
C TYR A 185 18.02 8.14 -22.25
N TRP A 186 17.25 7.14 -22.68
CA TRP A 186 16.11 7.31 -23.59
C TRP A 186 15.09 8.37 -23.17
N LEU A 187 14.93 8.64 -21.87
CA LEU A 187 14.00 9.64 -21.34
C LEU A 187 14.45 11.06 -21.67
N ASP A 188 15.76 11.34 -21.65
CA ASP A 188 16.35 12.65 -22.00
C ASP A 188 16.15 12.97 -23.50
N GLU A 189 16.02 11.92 -24.32
CA GLU A 189 15.88 11.99 -25.78
C GLU A 189 14.41 12.17 -26.25
N GLN A 190 13.42 12.16 -25.35
CA GLN A 190 12.01 12.33 -25.73
C GLN A 190 11.64 13.80 -26.01
N ASP A 191 10.63 14.01 -26.85
CA ASP A 191 10.06 15.34 -27.07
C ASP A 191 9.22 15.79 -25.86
N HIS A 192 9.86 16.51 -24.94
CA HIS A 192 9.24 17.11 -23.76
C HIS A 192 8.68 18.51 -23.95
N ASN A 193 8.91 19.13 -25.12
CA ASN A 193 8.74 20.58 -25.31
C ASN A 193 7.85 20.95 -26.50
N GLN A 194 7.47 20.00 -27.36
CA GLN A 194 6.62 20.23 -28.54
C GLN A 194 5.41 19.28 -28.50
N ARG A 195 5.14 18.52 -29.57
CA ARG A 195 3.92 17.69 -29.70
C ARG A 195 3.93 16.48 -28.75
N GLY A 196 5.11 15.98 -28.40
CA GLY A 196 5.30 14.84 -27.50
C GLY A 196 5.12 15.16 -26.02
N ALA A 197 5.05 16.44 -25.63
CA ALA A 197 5.17 16.87 -24.24
C ALA A 197 4.07 16.31 -23.31
N GLY A 198 4.42 16.12 -22.04
CA GLY A 198 3.46 15.99 -20.96
C GLY A 198 2.53 17.21 -20.88
N PHE A 199 1.26 16.99 -20.53
CA PHE A 199 0.27 18.05 -20.42
C PHE A 199 -0.59 17.84 -19.18
N ALA A 200 -0.70 18.86 -18.32
CA ALA A 200 -1.49 18.83 -17.10
C ALA A 200 -2.83 19.58 -17.27
N PRO A 201 -3.92 18.91 -17.74
CA PRO A 201 -5.18 19.58 -18.06
C PRO A 201 -5.90 20.28 -16.90
N TYR A 202 -5.48 20.03 -15.64
CA TYR A 202 -6.10 20.56 -14.42
C TYR A 202 -5.19 21.51 -13.62
N ALA A 203 -4.02 21.88 -14.18
CA ALA A 203 -3.14 22.93 -13.67
C ALA A 203 -3.68 24.34 -14.01
N LYS A 204 -3.30 25.36 -13.23
CA LYS A 204 -3.66 26.78 -13.48
C LYS A 204 -3.20 27.34 -14.84
N THR A 205 -2.19 26.73 -15.47
CA THR A 205 -1.59 27.20 -16.73
C THR A 205 -1.26 26.03 -17.66
N SER A 206 -1.46 26.22 -18.97
CA SER A 206 -1.00 25.28 -19.99
C SER A 206 0.52 25.30 -20.23
N LEU A 207 1.24 26.19 -19.55
CA LEU A 207 2.71 26.27 -19.55
C LEU A 207 3.35 25.47 -18.40
N TYR A 208 2.57 24.72 -17.63
CA TYR A 208 3.07 23.93 -16.51
C TYR A 208 4.04 22.83 -17.00
N PRO A 209 5.34 22.87 -16.62
CA PRO A 209 6.30 21.87 -17.04
C PRO A 209 6.08 20.60 -16.24
N VAL A 210 5.68 19.49 -16.87
CA VAL A 210 5.56 18.21 -16.16
C VAL A 210 6.93 17.54 -16.04
N TYR A 211 7.60 17.33 -17.18
CA TYR A 211 9.02 17.01 -17.24
C TYR A 211 9.88 18.24 -16.95
N ARG A 212 10.98 18.04 -16.23
CA ARG A 212 11.98 19.07 -15.92
C ARG A 212 13.38 18.44 -15.93
N ASN A 213 14.21 18.75 -16.92
CA ASN A 213 15.65 18.50 -16.81
C ASN A 213 16.24 19.61 -15.91
N VAL A 214 16.96 19.22 -14.85
CA VAL A 214 17.50 20.18 -13.88
C VAL A 214 18.51 21.17 -14.49
N MET A 215 19.09 20.88 -15.66
CA MET A 215 19.99 21.81 -16.36
C MET A 215 19.29 23.07 -16.85
N ASP A 216 18.00 22.97 -17.23
CA ASP A 216 17.18 24.12 -17.63
C ASP A 216 16.97 25.11 -16.46
N TYR A 217 17.09 24.61 -15.23
CA TYR A 217 17.07 25.37 -13.98
C TYR A 217 18.45 25.94 -13.61
N SER A 218 19.39 25.95 -14.57
CA SER A 218 20.78 26.39 -14.42
C SER A 218 21.57 25.65 -13.34
N VAL A 219 21.14 24.44 -12.96
CA VAL A 219 21.89 23.55 -12.05
C VAL A 219 23.19 23.14 -12.73
N VAL A 220 24.26 22.98 -11.95
CA VAL A 220 25.50 22.34 -12.43
C VAL A 220 25.79 21.07 -11.63
N ASN A 221 26.31 20.06 -12.32
CA ASN A 221 26.56 18.71 -11.80
C ASN A 221 28.06 18.34 -11.83
N ASP A 222 28.94 19.33 -11.76
CA ASP A 222 30.40 19.18 -11.70
C ASP A 222 30.94 19.00 -10.25
N GLY A 223 30.03 18.97 -9.25
CA GLY A 223 30.36 18.95 -7.83
C GLY A 223 30.66 20.32 -7.22
N SER A 224 30.55 21.41 -7.98
CA SER A 224 30.83 22.77 -7.50
C SER A 224 29.60 23.48 -6.94
N GLY A 225 29.84 24.52 -6.14
CA GLY A 225 28.82 25.45 -5.65
C GLY A 225 27.75 24.84 -4.74
N ASN A 226 26.62 25.55 -4.64
CA ASN A 226 25.41 25.13 -3.93
C ASN A 226 24.25 25.03 -4.91
N GLN A 227 23.77 23.82 -5.15
CA GLN A 227 22.68 23.56 -6.10
C GLN A 227 21.30 23.51 -5.44
N THR A 228 21.19 23.48 -4.10
CA THR A 228 19.89 23.34 -3.40
C THR A 228 18.84 24.35 -3.88
N PRO A 229 19.11 25.67 -4.00
CA PRO A 229 18.06 26.63 -4.39
C PRO A 229 17.52 26.40 -5.80
N LYS A 230 18.37 25.93 -6.73
CA LYS A 230 18.01 25.69 -8.13
C LYS A 230 17.25 24.37 -8.30
N LEU A 231 17.69 23.32 -7.60
CA LEU A 231 16.98 22.04 -7.54
C LEU A 231 15.63 22.17 -6.83
N GLN A 232 15.54 23.00 -5.78
CA GLN A 232 14.27 23.32 -5.13
C GLN A 232 13.33 24.08 -6.09
N LYS A 233 13.83 25.03 -6.88
CA LYS A 233 13.03 25.65 -7.96
C LYS A 233 12.53 24.60 -8.96
N ALA A 234 13.36 23.61 -9.33
CA ALA A 234 12.92 22.53 -10.22
C ALA A 234 11.77 21.71 -9.61
N ILE A 235 11.87 21.31 -8.35
CA ILE A 235 10.79 20.55 -7.67
C ILE A 235 9.50 21.38 -7.56
N ASP A 236 9.62 22.67 -7.28
CA ASP A 236 8.49 23.53 -6.86
C ASP A 236 7.79 24.28 -8.00
N ASP A 237 8.36 24.33 -9.22
CA ASP A 237 7.89 25.20 -10.30
C ASP A 237 6.43 24.94 -10.72
N ASP A 238 5.66 26.02 -10.90
CA ASP A 238 4.28 26.01 -11.40
C ASP A 238 4.13 26.47 -12.87
N GLY A 239 5.24 26.84 -13.54
CA GLY A 239 5.21 27.36 -14.91
C GLY A 239 4.65 28.78 -15.04
N ALA A 240 4.32 29.43 -13.91
CA ALA A 240 3.80 30.81 -13.83
C ALA A 240 4.71 31.74 -13.00
N GLY A 241 5.81 31.22 -12.43
CA GLY A 241 6.74 31.96 -11.59
C GLY A 241 6.39 31.95 -10.09
N GLY A 242 5.46 31.09 -9.68
CA GLY A 242 5.08 30.85 -8.30
C GLY A 242 5.62 29.52 -7.76
N SER A 243 4.74 28.73 -7.16
CA SER A 243 5.06 27.40 -6.61
C SER A 243 3.84 26.49 -6.58
N ARG A 244 4.06 25.18 -6.76
CA ARG A 244 3.02 24.14 -6.70
C ARG A 244 2.74 23.59 -5.28
N LYS A 245 3.47 24.04 -4.25
CA LYS A 245 3.28 23.58 -2.85
C LYS A 245 1.89 23.92 -2.32
N GLY A 246 1.25 22.95 -1.65
CA GLY A 246 -0.09 23.12 -1.07
C GLY A 246 -1.19 23.42 -2.11
N HIS A 247 -1.08 22.88 -3.33
CA HIS A 247 -2.02 23.12 -4.44
C HIS A 247 -2.66 21.84 -5.01
N GLY A 248 -2.69 20.76 -4.23
CA GLY A 248 -3.24 19.46 -4.61
C GLY A 248 -2.20 18.51 -5.20
N VAL A 249 -2.54 17.21 -5.22
CA VAL A 249 -1.62 16.12 -5.58
C VAL A 249 -1.59 15.84 -7.08
N THR A 250 -2.74 15.64 -7.75
CA THR A 250 -2.78 15.22 -9.17
C THR A 250 -2.84 16.39 -10.15
N ARG A 251 -3.13 17.62 -9.69
CA ARG A 251 -3.10 18.84 -10.53
C ARG A 251 -1.71 19.21 -11.04
N TYR A 252 -0.67 18.98 -10.24
CA TYR A 252 0.69 19.47 -10.49
C TYR A 252 1.74 18.36 -10.33
N PRO A 253 1.71 17.28 -11.14
CA PRO A 253 2.69 16.20 -11.09
C PRO A 253 4.06 16.67 -11.59
N ALA A 254 5.16 16.09 -11.09
CA ALA A 254 6.50 16.57 -11.43
C ALA A 254 7.51 15.44 -11.65
N LEU A 255 7.95 15.22 -12.90
CA LEU A 255 9.13 14.39 -13.18
C LEU A 255 10.35 15.31 -13.23
N VAL A 256 11.21 15.23 -12.20
CA VAL A 256 12.46 15.99 -12.12
C VAL A 256 13.61 15.04 -12.47
N TYR A 257 14.19 15.23 -13.66
CA TYR A 257 15.25 14.38 -14.20
C TYR A 257 16.64 14.98 -13.96
N LEU A 258 17.55 14.13 -13.46
CA LEU A 258 18.92 14.47 -13.10
C LEU A 258 19.90 13.71 -14.03
N PRO A 259 20.52 14.39 -15.02
CA PRO A 259 21.68 13.88 -15.75
C PRO A 259 22.82 13.44 -14.83
N GLY A 260 23.60 12.45 -15.24
CA GLY A 260 24.69 11.90 -14.43
C GLY A 260 25.77 12.93 -14.08
N GLY A 261 26.17 12.99 -12.80
CA GLY A 261 27.12 13.97 -12.27
C GLY A 261 27.02 14.11 -10.74
N VAL A 262 27.63 15.14 -10.16
CA VAL A 262 27.64 15.42 -8.71
C VAL A 262 26.93 16.75 -8.41
N TYR A 263 25.82 16.66 -7.68
CA TYR A 263 24.98 17.78 -7.27
C TYR A 263 25.30 18.14 -5.81
N GLN A 264 26.16 19.13 -5.61
CA GLN A 264 26.53 19.54 -4.26
C GLN A 264 25.46 20.44 -3.63
N LEU A 265 24.95 20.03 -2.46
CA LEU A 265 23.94 20.73 -1.67
C LEU A 265 24.56 21.32 -0.41
N GLU A 266 24.18 22.54 -0.02
CA GLU A 266 24.54 23.10 1.30
C GLU A 266 23.38 23.12 2.30
N SER A 267 22.18 22.76 1.88
CA SER A 267 21.01 22.64 2.76
C SER A 267 20.00 21.65 2.20
N THR A 268 19.06 21.23 3.06
CA THR A 268 18.02 20.23 2.76
C THR A 268 17.26 20.56 1.48
N LEU A 269 17.17 19.57 0.59
CA LEU A 269 16.26 19.57 -0.55
C LEU A 269 14.93 18.96 -0.09
N ASN A 270 13.84 19.70 -0.26
CA ASN A 270 12.51 19.26 0.19
C ASN A 270 11.72 18.81 -1.03
N LEU A 271 11.21 17.58 -1.00
CA LEU A 271 10.25 17.13 -2.00
C LEU A 271 8.89 17.80 -1.76
N THR A 272 8.09 17.82 -2.81
CA THR A 272 6.70 18.30 -2.83
C THR A 272 5.85 17.13 -3.34
N VAL A 273 4.65 16.89 -2.81
CA VAL A 273 3.83 15.72 -3.22
C VAL A 273 3.69 15.57 -4.75
N GLY A 274 3.58 14.34 -5.24
CA GLY A 274 3.54 14.07 -6.68
C GLY A 274 4.86 14.30 -7.43
N THR A 275 6.01 14.35 -6.72
CA THR A 275 7.34 14.38 -7.35
C THR A 275 7.82 12.96 -7.68
N ILE A 276 8.29 12.76 -8.90
CA ILE A 276 9.16 11.65 -9.30
C ILE A 276 10.57 12.20 -9.57
N ILE A 277 11.53 11.91 -8.70
CA ILE A 277 12.96 12.18 -8.95
C ILE A 277 13.53 11.02 -9.79
N VAL A 278 14.08 11.34 -10.96
CA VAL A 278 14.65 10.34 -11.89
C VAL A 278 16.12 10.63 -12.15
N GLY A 279 17.02 9.84 -11.58
CA GLY A 279 18.41 9.82 -12.00
C GLY A 279 18.60 9.12 -13.36
N ASN A 280 19.57 9.58 -14.15
CA ASN A 280 20.06 8.86 -15.31
C ASN A 280 20.69 7.51 -14.86
N PRO A 281 20.15 6.33 -15.24
CA PRO A 281 20.65 5.05 -14.76
C PRO A 281 21.99 4.60 -15.38
N LEU A 282 22.38 5.15 -16.55
CA LEU A 282 23.67 4.86 -17.18
C LEU A 282 24.84 5.46 -16.38
N ASN A 283 24.60 6.59 -15.72
CA ASN A 283 25.53 7.24 -14.81
C ASN A 283 24.77 7.84 -13.60
N PRO A 284 24.43 7.03 -12.58
CA PRO A 284 23.56 7.44 -11.48
C PRO A 284 24.05 8.70 -10.76
N PRO A 285 23.28 9.81 -10.76
CA PRO A 285 23.71 11.09 -10.21
C PRO A 285 23.91 11.03 -8.69
N ILE A 286 24.93 11.74 -8.22
CA ILE A 286 25.30 11.83 -6.81
C ILE A 286 24.78 13.14 -6.23
N ILE A 287 23.73 13.07 -5.43
CA ILE A 287 23.26 14.18 -4.59
C ILE A 287 24.13 14.17 -3.32
N LYS A 288 24.96 15.20 -3.12
CA LYS A 288 26.02 15.21 -2.12
C LYS A 288 25.90 16.35 -1.12
N ALA A 289 26.00 16.05 0.18
CA ALA A 289 26.14 17.07 1.21
C ALA A 289 27.53 17.74 1.11
N ALA A 290 27.57 19.08 1.07
CA ALA A 290 28.80 19.85 1.24
C ALA A 290 29.33 19.75 2.69
N PRO A 291 30.65 19.90 2.95
CA PRO A 291 31.18 19.85 4.33
C PRO A 291 30.52 20.84 5.30
N GLY A 292 30.06 22.00 4.81
CA GLY A 292 29.37 23.05 5.57
C GLY A 292 27.83 22.96 5.58
N PHE A 293 27.24 21.77 5.35
CA PHE A 293 25.80 21.59 5.19
C PHE A 293 24.98 22.10 6.40
N ARG A 294 23.89 22.83 6.13
CA ARG A 294 22.96 23.46 7.08
C ARG A 294 21.64 22.70 7.12
N GLY A 295 21.21 22.29 8.32
CA GLY A 295 20.07 21.37 8.52
C GLY A 295 20.51 19.91 8.66
N ASP A 296 19.57 19.03 8.98
CA ASP A 296 19.88 17.68 9.49
C ASP A 296 19.49 16.54 8.53
N TYR A 297 18.90 16.91 7.39
CA TYR A 297 18.46 16.00 6.33
C TYR A 297 19.09 16.41 4.99
N LEU A 298 19.63 15.48 4.21
CA LEU A 298 20.05 15.78 2.82
C LEU A 298 18.82 15.97 1.93
N ILE A 299 17.88 15.02 1.99
CA ILE A 299 16.55 15.12 1.37
C ILE A 299 15.46 14.93 2.45
N MET A 300 14.47 15.82 2.44
CA MET A 300 13.19 15.67 3.15
C MET A 300 12.16 15.16 2.14
N GLY A 301 11.69 13.92 2.29
CA GLY A 301 10.70 13.31 1.40
C GLY A 301 9.25 13.66 1.73
N TYR A 302 8.97 13.98 3.00
CA TYR A 302 7.68 14.44 3.51
C TYR A 302 7.42 15.90 3.14
N ASP A 303 6.25 16.20 2.57
CA ASP A 303 5.79 17.58 2.33
C ASP A 303 4.70 17.98 3.33
N SER A 304 5.11 18.71 4.38
CA SER A 304 4.21 19.21 5.42
C SER A 304 3.16 20.24 4.94
N HIS A 305 3.18 20.65 3.68
CA HIS A 305 2.10 21.46 3.09
C HIS A 305 0.90 20.61 2.62
N ASN A 306 1.03 19.28 2.59
CA ASN A 306 -0.04 18.36 2.16
C ASN A 306 -0.75 17.66 3.34
N GLY A 307 -0.66 18.22 4.55
CA GLY A 307 -1.19 17.61 5.77
C GLY A 307 -0.16 16.73 6.48
N ASN A 308 -0.63 15.62 7.05
CA ASN A 308 0.18 14.70 7.85
C ASN A 308 1.03 13.75 6.95
N PRO A 309 2.03 13.04 7.50
CA PRO A 309 2.80 12.03 6.76
C PRO A 309 1.90 10.97 6.07
N GLU A 310 0.77 10.64 6.68
CA GLU A 310 -0.26 9.71 6.19
C GLU A 310 -1.02 10.21 4.95
N THR A 311 -0.97 11.51 4.62
CA THR A 311 -1.55 12.08 3.39
C THR A 311 -0.48 12.50 2.37
N SER A 312 0.79 12.16 2.60
CA SER A 312 1.91 12.52 1.71
C SER A 312 2.12 11.46 0.60
N PHE A 313 1.23 11.45 -0.39
CA PHE A 313 1.13 10.44 -1.44
C PHE A 313 2.06 10.66 -2.67
N ALA A 314 2.07 9.64 -3.55
CA ALA A 314 2.51 9.70 -4.96
C ALA A 314 3.96 10.19 -5.20
N THR A 315 4.87 10.01 -4.23
CA THR A 315 6.24 10.54 -4.28
C THR A 315 7.28 9.43 -4.50
N LEU A 316 8.03 9.48 -5.61
CA LEU A 316 8.94 8.42 -6.05
C LEU A 316 10.36 8.95 -6.24
N VAL A 317 11.38 8.22 -5.78
CA VAL A 317 12.79 8.53 -6.03
C VAL A 317 13.50 7.30 -6.62
N LYS A 318 14.06 7.43 -7.83
CA LYS A 318 14.74 6.33 -8.52
C LYS A 318 16.09 6.69 -9.14
N ASN A 319 16.98 5.69 -9.21
CA ASN A 319 18.29 5.74 -9.86
C ASN A 319 19.29 6.79 -9.31
N VAL A 320 19.18 7.19 -8.04
CA VAL A 320 20.06 8.23 -7.44
C VAL A 320 21.03 7.67 -6.40
N ILE A 321 22.15 8.38 -6.21
CA ILE A 321 23.10 8.15 -5.12
C ILE A 321 23.01 9.33 -4.14
N MET A 322 22.66 9.06 -2.88
CA MET A 322 22.67 10.04 -1.79
C MET A 322 23.97 9.90 -1.01
N ASP A 323 24.75 10.97 -0.92
CA ASP A 323 26.12 10.93 -0.39
C ASP A 323 26.33 11.96 0.73
N THR A 324 26.58 11.46 1.93
CA THR A 324 26.81 12.24 3.15
C THR A 324 28.25 12.13 3.66
N THR A 325 29.17 11.50 2.91
CA THR A 325 30.52 11.14 3.38
C THR A 325 31.45 12.33 3.63
N ALA A 326 31.02 13.54 3.27
CA ALA A 326 31.78 14.79 3.50
C ALA A 326 31.46 15.44 4.86
N LEU A 327 30.51 14.90 5.62
CA LEU A 327 30.20 15.33 6.98
C LEU A 327 30.94 14.46 8.01
N SER A 328 31.11 14.98 9.23
CA SER A 328 31.81 14.28 10.31
C SER A 328 31.05 13.01 10.75
N PRO A 329 31.70 11.85 10.97
CA PRO A 329 31.03 10.58 11.28
C PRO A 329 30.15 10.60 12.55
N ASP A 330 30.38 11.56 13.45
CA ASP A 330 29.66 11.78 14.70
C ASP A 330 28.51 12.79 14.59
N ARG A 331 28.37 13.50 13.47
CA ARG A 331 27.23 14.38 13.23
C ARG A 331 25.94 13.57 13.16
N HIS A 332 24.93 13.96 13.94
CA HIS A 332 23.57 13.49 13.73
C HIS A 332 23.03 14.05 12.42
N PHE A 333 22.79 13.16 11.45
CA PHE A 333 22.41 13.55 10.09
C PHE A 333 21.74 12.40 9.35
N THR A 334 20.68 12.68 8.59
CA THR A 334 19.92 11.67 7.86
C THR A 334 20.02 11.91 6.34
N ALA A 335 20.33 10.88 5.55
CA ALA A 335 20.41 11.04 4.10
C ALA A 335 19.02 11.22 3.45
N LEU A 336 18.01 10.50 3.93
CA LEU A 336 16.62 10.61 3.50
C LEU A 336 15.65 10.55 4.68
N GLN A 337 14.89 11.61 4.93
CA GLN A 337 13.66 11.50 5.72
C GLN A 337 12.56 11.02 4.76
N TRP A 338 11.76 10.03 5.18
CA TRP A 338 10.76 9.38 4.34
C TRP A 338 9.39 9.22 5.02
N GLY A 339 8.89 10.29 5.66
CA GLY A 339 7.54 10.30 6.26
C GLY A 339 6.45 10.41 5.20
N VAL A 340 6.21 9.34 4.44
CA VAL A 340 5.29 9.34 3.30
C VAL A 340 4.28 8.19 3.35
N ALA A 341 3.29 8.29 2.47
CA ALA A 341 2.11 7.43 2.40
C ALA A 341 2.07 6.62 1.08
N GLN A 342 0.94 5.96 0.84
CA GLN A 342 0.67 5.07 -0.28
C GLN A 342 0.91 5.77 -1.66
N GLY A 343 1.17 4.96 -2.69
CA GLY A 343 1.58 5.44 -4.02
C GLY A 343 3.00 6.05 -4.08
N SER A 344 3.68 6.23 -2.95
CA SER A 344 5.08 6.65 -2.87
C SER A 344 6.02 5.44 -2.91
N GLY A 345 7.30 5.64 -3.27
CA GLY A 345 8.26 4.52 -3.33
C GLY A 345 9.72 4.93 -3.58
N LEU A 346 10.61 3.95 -3.48
CA LEU A 346 12.04 4.04 -3.78
C LEU A 346 12.42 2.84 -4.66
N THR A 347 13.28 3.02 -5.68
CA THR A 347 13.90 1.90 -6.42
C THR A 347 15.28 2.26 -7.01
N ASN A 348 16.23 1.33 -6.97
CA ASN A 348 17.64 1.53 -7.38
C ASN A 348 18.28 2.78 -6.73
N VAL A 349 18.11 2.92 -5.41
CA VAL A 349 18.67 4.03 -4.61
C VAL A 349 19.92 3.55 -3.87
N LYS A 350 20.96 4.39 -3.85
CA LYS A 350 22.22 4.06 -3.16
C LYS A 350 22.56 5.13 -2.13
N ILE A 351 22.82 4.76 -0.89
CA ILE A 351 23.13 5.68 0.21
C ILE A 351 24.56 5.45 0.70
N ARG A 352 25.35 6.52 0.73
CA ARG A 352 26.75 6.53 1.18
C ARG A 352 26.87 7.41 2.43
N MET A 353 27.29 6.79 3.52
CA MET A 353 27.56 7.43 4.81
C MET A 353 29.02 7.19 5.24
N PRO A 354 29.57 7.99 6.16
CA PRO A 354 30.86 7.70 6.76
C PRO A 354 30.88 6.29 7.39
N LYS A 355 31.95 5.54 7.17
CA LYS A 355 32.19 4.27 7.87
C LYS A 355 32.46 4.54 9.35
N SER A 356 32.11 3.58 10.21
CA SER A 356 32.25 3.67 11.68
C SER A 356 31.46 4.80 12.37
N SER A 357 30.53 5.44 11.66
CA SER A 357 29.71 6.55 12.15
C SER A 357 28.96 6.24 13.47
N THR A 358 28.74 7.27 14.28
CA THR A 358 27.90 7.28 15.48
C THR A 358 26.61 8.10 15.33
N GLY A 359 26.55 9.03 14.37
CA GLY A 359 25.39 9.93 14.20
C GLY A 359 24.59 9.79 12.89
N HIS A 360 25.14 9.21 11.82
CA HIS A 360 24.45 9.19 10.52
C HIS A 360 23.38 8.08 10.42
N THR A 361 22.22 8.44 9.86
CA THR A 361 21.14 7.52 9.47
C THR A 361 20.95 7.53 7.95
N GLY A 362 20.74 6.37 7.34
CA GLY A 362 20.48 6.27 5.90
C GLY A 362 19.09 6.78 5.54
N ILE A 363 18.06 6.04 5.94
CA ILE A 363 16.65 6.44 5.82
C ILE A 363 16.03 6.53 7.22
N ASP A 364 15.36 7.64 7.54
CA ASP A 364 14.46 7.74 8.69
C ASP A 364 13.02 7.81 8.18
N ILE A 365 12.37 6.65 8.11
CA ILE A 365 11.00 6.48 7.63
C ILE A 365 10.05 6.65 8.84
N ASN A 366 9.85 7.93 9.18
CA ASN A 366 9.21 8.38 10.41
C ASN A 366 7.75 8.79 10.17
N ALA A 367 6.82 8.08 10.81
CA ALA A 367 5.36 8.14 10.57
C ALA A 367 4.98 7.87 9.09
N GLY A 368 3.68 8.01 8.76
CA GLY A 368 3.13 7.73 7.43
C GLY A 368 2.71 6.26 7.22
N SER A 369 2.31 5.95 5.98
CA SER A 369 1.71 4.67 5.57
C SER A 369 2.31 4.19 4.23
N THR A 370 3.60 3.84 4.22
CA THR A 370 4.36 3.52 2.99
C THR A 370 4.26 2.03 2.64
N ILE A 371 3.54 1.69 1.56
CA ILE A 371 3.39 0.29 1.11
C ILE A 371 4.75 -0.41 0.90
N ALA A 372 5.69 0.21 0.18
CA ALA A 372 6.99 -0.42 -0.09
C ALA A 372 8.18 0.55 -0.20
N VAL A 373 9.35 0.05 0.19
CA VAL A 373 10.68 0.61 -0.08
C VAL A 373 11.50 -0.49 -0.75
N THR A 374 11.97 -0.29 -1.98
CA THR A 374 12.56 -1.38 -2.77
C THR A 374 13.94 -1.07 -3.35
N ASP A 375 14.75 -2.10 -3.55
CA ASP A 375 16.02 -2.08 -4.29
C ASP A 375 17.01 -0.99 -3.82
N VAL A 376 17.26 -0.92 -2.49
CA VAL A 376 18.13 0.08 -1.86
C VAL A 376 19.45 -0.53 -1.37
N HIS A 377 20.59 0.12 -1.67
CA HIS A 377 21.91 -0.24 -1.16
C HIS A 377 22.44 0.83 -0.20
N ILE A 378 22.71 0.48 1.05
CA ILE A 378 23.18 1.41 2.10
C ILE A 378 24.58 1.01 2.56
N THR A 379 25.53 1.96 2.56
CA THR A 379 26.91 1.74 3.02
C THR A 379 27.30 2.72 4.14
N GLY A 380 27.82 2.19 5.24
CA GLY A 380 28.26 2.95 6.41
C GLY A 380 27.11 3.36 7.33
N GLY A 381 27.33 4.41 8.14
CA GLY A 381 26.30 4.96 9.03
C GLY A 381 26.21 4.27 10.39
N ALA A 382 25.58 4.97 11.33
CA ALA A 382 25.18 4.42 12.62
C ALA A 382 23.92 3.56 12.47
N ILE A 383 22.95 4.03 11.68
CA ILE A 383 21.72 3.29 11.35
C ILE A 383 21.55 3.25 9.83
N GLY A 384 21.24 2.08 9.26
CA GLY A 384 20.89 1.96 7.84
C GLY A 384 19.50 2.51 7.55
N ILE A 385 18.46 1.88 8.11
CA ILE A 385 17.07 2.35 8.11
C ILE A 385 16.58 2.44 9.56
N LYS A 386 15.92 3.53 9.92
CA LYS A 386 15.15 3.70 11.16
C LYS A 386 13.66 3.80 10.80
N ASN A 387 12.82 2.94 11.36
CA ASN A 387 11.39 2.85 11.02
C ASN A 387 10.49 3.23 12.19
N SER A 388 9.49 4.08 11.94
CA SER A 388 8.27 4.22 12.76
C SER A 388 6.98 4.34 11.92
N ASN A 389 7.04 4.05 10.63
CA ASN A 389 5.90 4.02 9.70
C ASN A 389 4.93 2.86 10.03
N GLN A 390 3.64 3.02 9.74
CA GLN A 390 2.57 2.10 10.16
C GLN A 390 2.81 0.66 9.67
N GLN A 391 3.04 0.48 8.38
CA GLN A 391 3.35 -0.81 7.77
C GLN A 391 4.18 -0.64 6.49
N VAL A 392 5.17 -1.50 6.27
CA VAL A 392 6.09 -1.40 5.11
C VAL A 392 6.61 -2.76 4.64
N ASN A 393 6.71 -2.97 3.31
CA ASN A 393 7.59 -3.99 2.72
C ASN A 393 8.93 -3.39 2.29
N PHE A 394 10.01 -3.82 2.94
CA PHE A 394 11.40 -3.53 2.58
C PHE A 394 11.96 -4.65 1.69
N LYS A 395 11.82 -4.50 0.37
CA LYS A 395 12.21 -5.50 -0.63
C LYS A 395 13.64 -5.28 -1.14
N ASN A 396 14.49 -6.29 -1.07
CA ASN A 396 15.85 -6.29 -1.62
C ASN A 396 16.71 -5.11 -1.11
N ILE A 397 16.84 -5.02 0.22
CA ILE A 397 17.67 -4.00 0.87
C ILE A 397 19.03 -4.59 1.23
N TYR A 398 20.10 -3.97 0.73
CA TYR A 398 21.49 -4.38 0.98
C TYR A 398 22.18 -3.42 1.94
N PHE A 399 22.54 -3.89 3.13
CA PHE A 399 23.22 -3.14 4.17
C PHE A 399 24.70 -3.53 4.25
N HIS A 400 25.60 -2.54 4.24
CA HIS A 400 27.04 -2.75 4.23
C HIS A 400 27.75 -1.89 5.29
N SER A 401 28.32 -2.52 6.32
CA SER A 401 29.07 -1.83 7.38
C SER A 401 28.30 -0.73 8.11
N CYS A 402 26.96 -0.84 8.17
CA CYS A 402 26.14 -0.11 9.13
C CYS A 402 26.42 -0.64 10.54
N ARG A 403 26.45 0.23 11.56
CA ARG A 403 26.55 -0.22 12.97
C ARG A 403 25.31 -1.04 13.36
N THR A 404 24.11 -0.48 13.12
CA THR A 404 22.84 -1.21 13.07
C THR A 404 22.28 -1.08 11.65
N ALA A 405 21.89 -2.19 11.01
CA ALA A 405 21.33 -2.12 9.67
C ALA A 405 19.88 -1.59 9.68
N PHE A 406 19.00 -2.20 10.48
CA PHE A 406 17.61 -1.79 10.63
C PHE A 406 17.27 -1.52 12.10
N SER A 407 16.69 -0.35 12.41
CA SER A 407 16.20 0.02 13.74
C SER A 407 14.68 0.11 13.71
N ALA A 408 14.02 -0.81 14.40
CA ALA A 408 12.58 -0.90 14.55
C ALA A 408 12.10 0.00 15.70
N ALA A 409 12.20 1.32 15.48
CA ALA A 409 11.88 2.34 16.48
C ALA A 409 10.37 2.51 16.74
N GLY A 410 9.52 2.04 15.82
CA GLY A 410 8.07 2.09 15.89
C GLY A 410 7.41 1.33 14.73
N GLY A 411 6.09 1.48 14.61
CA GLY A 411 5.28 0.89 13.53
C GLY A 411 4.53 -0.37 13.98
N TRP A 412 3.66 -0.90 13.13
CA TRP A 412 2.74 -1.99 13.49
C TRP A 412 3.11 -3.32 12.84
N THR A 413 3.52 -3.33 11.56
CA THR A 413 3.98 -4.55 10.88
C THR A 413 5.02 -4.29 9.79
N VAL A 414 6.12 -5.05 9.79
CA VAL A 414 7.24 -4.88 8.84
C VAL A 414 7.57 -6.19 8.14
N LEU A 415 7.67 -6.17 6.82
CA LEU A 415 8.26 -7.25 6.02
C LEU A 415 9.65 -6.83 5.56
N LEU A 416 10.69 -7.60 5.91
CA LEU A 416 12.04 -7.50 5.34
C LEU A 416 12.24 -8.67 4.37
N GLN A 417 11.93 -8.44 3.10
CA GLN A 417 11.99 -9.44 2.03
C GLN A 417 13.32 -9.36 1.29
N GLN A 418 14.09 -10.45 1.32
CA GLN A 418 15.43 -10.54 0.72
C GLN A 418 16.43 -9.48 1.23
N ALA A 419 16.36 -9.12 2.52
CA ALA A 419 17.36 -8.25 3.14
C ALA A 419 18.73 -8.95 3.18
N THR A 420 19.80 -8.18 2.95
CA THR A 420 21.18 -8.66 3.08
C THR A 420 21.94 -7.80 4.09
N PHE A 421 22.43 -8.43 5.16
CA PHE A 421 23.27 -7.80 6.18
C PHE A 421 24.72 -8.20 5.95
N TYR A 422 25.56 -7.27 5.47
CA TYR A 422 26.96 -7.56 5.14
C TYR A 422 27.92 -6.74 6.01
N SER A 423 28.68 -7.43 6.85
CA SER A 423 29.66 -6.83 7.78
C SER A 423 29.04 -5.76 8.72
N CYS A 424 27.81 -5.98 9.18
CA CYS A 424 27.06 -5.08 10.07
C CYS A 424 27.24 -5.43 11.56
N GLY A 425 27.19 -4.43 12.45
CA GLY A 425 27.34 -4.66 13.90
C GLY A 425 26.11 -5.35 14.53
N THR A 426 24.92 -5.06 14.00
CA THR A 426 23.65 -5.76 14.29
C THR A 426 22.78 -5.67 13.03
N GLY A 427 22.05 -6.73 12.71
CA GLY A 427 21.08 -6.74 11.62
C GLY A 427 19.87 -5.86 11.94
N ILE A 428 18.98 -6.37 12.76
CA ILE A 428 17.75 -5.72 13.22
C ILE A 428 17.87 -5.43 14.72
N ASP A 429 17.57 -4.20 15.13
CA ASP A 429 17.39 -3.82 16.54
C ASP A 429 15.94 -3.39 16.78
N MET A 430 15.23 -4.20 17.55
CA MET A 430 13.88 -3.95 18.08
C MET A 430 13.85 -3.96 19.62
N THR A 431 14.98 -3.77 20.30
CA THR A 431 15.04 -3.78 21.77
C THR A 431 14.25 -2.65 22.46
N GLY A 432 13.83 -1.62 21.71
CA GLY A 432 12.99 -0.52 22.18
C GLY A 432 11.49 -0.85 22.28
N ASN A 433 11.05 -2.05 21.90
CA ASN A 433 9.65 -2.54 21.92
C ASN A 433 8.61 -1.69 21.15
N GLY A 434 9.07 -0.81 20.25
CA GLY A 434 8.21 0.13 19.51
C GLY A 434 7.47 -0.48 18.32
N LEU A 435 8.03 -1.51 17.67
CA LEU A 435 7.41 -2.20 16.54
C LEU A 435 6.50 -3.34 17.01
N GLY A 436 5.29 -3.43 16.45
CA GLY A 436 4.36 -4.54 16.68
C GLY A 436 4.89 -5.91 16.23
N SER A 437 4.88 -6.16 14.91
CA SER A 437 5.35 -7.44 14.32
C SER A 437 6.37 -7.26 13.19
N LEU A 438 7.19 -8.29 12.96
CA LEU A 438 8.19 -8.31 11.88
C LEU A 438 8.30 -9.69 11.22
N VAL A 439 8.45 -9.75 9.90
CA VAL A 439 8.92 -10.96 9.19
C VAL A 439 10.25 -10.67 8.50
N LEU A 440 11.25 -11.52 8.77
CA LEU A 440 12.51 -11.55 8.03
C LEU A 440 12.46 -12.74 7.05
N LEU A 441 12.27 -12.45 5.77
CA LEU A 441 11.99 -13.43 4.71
C LEU A 441 13.11 -13.49 3.68
N ASP A 442 13.49 -14.70 3.24
CA ASP A 442 14.43 -14.94 2.13
C ASP A 442 15.77 -14.21 2.26
N SER A 443 16.20 -13.96 3.49
CA SER A 443 17.24 -12.99 3.82
C SER A 443 18.60 -13.65 4.08
N THR A 444 19.65 -12.85 4.20
CA THR A 444 21.02 -13.36 4.32
C THR A 444 21.89 -12.47 5.20
N SER A 445 22.55 -13.06 6.20
CA SER A 445 23.49 -12.37 7.09
C SER A 445 24.90 -12.91 6.89
N VAL A 446 25.85 -12.04 6.57
CA VAL A 446 27.23 -12.36 6.21
C VAL A 446 28.19 -11.50 7.02
N ASN A 447 29.15 -12.13 7.70
CA ASN A 447 30.21 -11.47 8.49
C ASN A 447 29.67 -10.42 9.50
N SER A 448 28.43 -10.58 9.97
CA SER A 448 27.72 -9.60 10.80
C SER A 448 27.56 -10.08 12.24
N GLY A 449 27.27 -9.16 13.16
CA GLY A 449 26.82 -9.47 14.52
C GLY A 449 25.43 -10.12 14.56
N PRO A 450 24.76 -10.13 15.73
CA PRO A 450 23.43 -10.72 15.87
C PRO A 450 22.44 -10.22 14.82
N VAL A 451 21.66 -11.15 14.25
CA VAL A 451 20.73 -10.84 13.15
C VAL A 451 19.53 -10.07 13.69
N ILE A 452 19.04 -10.41 14.88
CA ILE A 452 17.95 -9.73 15.58
C ILE A 452 18.32 -9.54 17.06
N ARG A 453 18.28 -8.28 17.52
CA ARG A 453 18.22 -7.92 18.94
C ARG A 453 16.81 -7.45 19.28
N PHE A 454 16.17 -7.99 20.31
CA PHE A 454 14.74 -7.76 20.54
C PHE A 454 14.34 -7.60 22.02
N TYR A 455 13.14 -7.09 22.28
CA TYR A 455 12.54 -7.06 23.62
C TYR A 455 11.65 -8.30 23.83
N ASP A 456 11.83 -9.02 24.94
CA ASP A 456 10.97 -10.16 25.28
C ASP A 456 9.63 -9.68 25.88
N SER A 457 8.62 -9.61 25.02
CA SER A 457 7.24 -9.28 25.37
C SER A 457 6.37 -10.48 25.76
N SER A 458 6.92 -11.71 25.82
CA SER A 458 6.13 -12.93 26.06
C SER A 458 5.40 -12.94 27.41
N HIS A 459 5.93 -12.17 28.37
CA HIS A 459 5.39 -12.00 29.72
C HIS A 459 4.70 -10.64 29.94
N ASP A 460 4.59 -9.79 28.91
CA ASP A 460 3.90 -8.50 29.02
C ASP A 460 2.41 -8.72 29.31
N SER A 461 1.85 -7.81 30.14
CA SER A 461 0.44 -7.77 30.53
C SER A 461 -0.42 -6.85 29.64
N GLY A 462 0.20 -6.10 28.73
CA GLY A 462 -0.43 -5.22 27.75
C GLY A 462 -0.34 -5.76 26.32
N ASN A 463 -0.16 -4.87 25.34
CA ASN A 463 0.14 -5.25 23.95
C ASN A 463 1.52 -5.90 23.87
N ARG A 464 1.60 -7.12 23.32
CA ARG A 464 2.86 -7.84 23.10
C ARG A 464 3.45 -7.44 21.76
N ASN A 465 4.29 -6.40 21.79
CA ASN A 465 5.08 -5.92 20.66
C ASN A 465 6.33 -6.81 20.44
N SER A 466 7.23 -6.44 19.54
CA SER A 466 8.46 -7.21 19.23
C SER A 466 8.21 -8.69 18.87
N GLN A 467 7.06 -9.00 18.27
CA GLN A 467 6.81 -10.33 17.71
C GLN A 467 7.54 -10.44 16.36
N PHE A 468 8.15 -11.58 16.07
CA PHE A 468 8.80 -11.79 14.80
C PHE A 468 8.85 -13.24 14.32
N LEU A 469 8.94 -13.38 13.00
CA LEU A 469 9.15 -14.64 12.31
C LEU A 469 10.35 -14.54 11.37
N ILE A 470 11.21 -15.55 11.37
CA ILE A 470 12.32 -15.70 10.45
C ILE A 470 11.98 -16.82 9.48
N GLN A 471 12.06 -16.59 8.17
CA GLN A 471 11.95 -17.63 7.13
C GLN A 471 13.09 -17.56 6.12
N ASN A 472 13.66 -18.72 5.78
CA ASN A 472 14.72 -18.89 4.77
C ASN A 472 15.89 -17.93 4.98
N LEU A 473 16.43 -17.91 6.20
CA LEU A 473 17.60 -17.11 6.55
C LEU A 473 18.87 -17.93 6.37
N LYS A 474 19.79 -17.42 5.55
CA LYS A 474 21.17 -17.90 5.42
C LYS A 474 22.10 -17.08 6.32
N HIS A 475 23.04 -17.73 6.99
CA HIS A 475 23.93 -17.11 7.96
C HIS A 475 25.31 -17.80 7.97
N ASP A 476 26.40 -17.08 8.27
CA ASP A 476 27.78 -17.61 8.18
C ASP A 476 28.66 -17.43 9.44
N THR A 477 28.17 -16.76 10.48
CA THR A 477 28.99 -16.40 11.66
C THR A 477 28.71 -17.29 12.90
N PRO A 478 29.59 -17.28 13.92
CA PRO A 478 29.29 -17.88 15.22
C PRO A 478 28.39 -17.00 16.12
N ASN A 479 27.92 -15.83 15.66
CA ASN A 479 27.01 -14.98 16.45
C ASN A 479 25.61 -15.60 16.54
N ALA A 480 24.95 -15.42 17.68
CA ALA A 480 23.55 -15.84 17.84
C ALA A 480 22.64 -15.06 16.88
N ILE A 481 21.64 -15.74 16.30
CA ILE A 481 20.71 -15.15 15.34
C ILE A 481 19.71 -14.22 16.05
N ALA A 482 19.13 -14.67 17.17
CA ALA A 482 18.21 -13.86 17.97
C ALA A 482 18.66 -13.78 19.43
N VAL A 483 18.77 -12.56 19.95
CA VAL A 483 19.24 -12.24 21.31
C VAL A 483 18.32 -11.19 21.94
N ASP A 484 17.91 -11.39 23.20
CA ASP A 484 17.06 -10.40 23.88
C ASP A 484 17.84 -9.14 24.32
N ALA A 485 17.11 -8.19 24.90
CA ALA A 485 17.67 -6.94 25.42
C ALA A 485 18.68 -7.17 26.57
N HIS A 486 18.54 -8.25 27.34
CA HIS A 486 19.41 -8.62 28.47
C HIS A 486 20.67 -9.40 28.05
N GLY A 487 20.71 -9.94 26.83
CA GLY A 487 21.80 -10.77 26.31
C GLY A 487 21.52 -12.29 26.28
N ASN A 488 20.30 -12.72 26.61
CA ASN A 488 19.88 -14.11 26.52
C ASN A 488 19.73 -14.53 25.04
N VAL A 489 20.25 -15.71 24.68
CA VAL A 489 20.16 -16.24 23.31
C VAL A 489 18.84 -17.01 23.14
N ALA A 490 17.95 -16.49 22.28
CA ALA A 490 16.70 -17.16 21.90
C ALA A 490 16.88 -18.07 20.68
N LEU A 491 17.72 -17.69 19.73
CA LEU A 491 18.12 -18.54 18.60
C LEU A 491 19.64 -18.50 18.42
N ALA A 492 20.28 -19.63 18.64
CA ALA A 492 21.72 -19.81 18.52
C ALA A 492 22.21 -19.71 17.06
N ALA A 493 23.53 -19.69 16.87
CA ALA A 493 24.14 -19.71 15.54
C ALA A 493 23.83 -21.03 14.81
N THR A 494 23.19 -20.92 13.65
CA THR A 494 23.02 -21.98 12.65
C THR A 494 23.33 -21.40 11.27
N PRO A 495 23.84 -22.18 10.29
CA PRO A 495 24.04 -21.70 8.92
C PRO A 495 22.72 -21.44 8.16
N TYR A 496 21.62 -22.05 8.62
CA TYR A 496 20.30 -21.97 7.97
C TYR A 496 19.15 -21.99 9.00
N VAL A 497 18.09 -21.26 8.71
CA VAL A 497 16.79 -21.32 9.41
C VAL A 497 15.69 -21.47 8.35
N ASP A 498 14.88 -22.53 8.47
CA ASP A 498 13.75 -22.76 7.56
C ASP A 498 12.57 -21.83 7.89
N THR A 499 11.85 -22.09 8.99
CA THR A 499 10.99 -21.09 9.64
C THR A 499 11.11 -21.20 11.16
N TRP A 500 11.20 -20.05 11.84
CA TRP A 500 11.28 -19.95 13.30
C TRP A 500 10.48 -18.74 13.80
N VAL A 501 9.81 -18.89 14.94
CA VAL A 501 8.72 -18.02 15.39
C VAL A 501 8.92 -17.56 16.84
N TRP A 502 8.81 -16.24 17.06
CA TRP A 502 8.69 -15.60 18.37
C TRP A 502 7.42 -14.74 18.40
N GLY A 503 6.33 -15.24 18.97
CA GLY A 503 5.03 -14.56 18.92
C GLY A 503 3.83 -15.49 19.01
N THR A 504 2.63 -14.93 18.89
CA THR A 504 1.35 -15.66 19.05
C THR A 504 1.03 -16.52 17.84
N VAL A 505 0.70 -17.78 18.09
CA VAL A 505 0.27 -18.78 17.09
C VAL A 505 -1.16 -19.21 17.37
N VAL A 506 -2.01 -19.25 16.34
CA VAL A 506 -3.42 -19.70 16.44
C VAL A 506 -3.50 -21.23 16.50
N PRO A 507 -4.33 -21.84 17.38
CA PRO A 507 -5.26 -21.21 18.32
C PRO A 507 -4.61 -20.95 19.70
N GLU A 508 -4.12 -19.73 19.89
CA GLU A 508 -3.67 -19.13 21.15
C GLU A 508 -2.57 -19.89 21.93
N THR A 509 -1.36 -19.88 21.38
CA THR A 509 -0.13 -20.10 22.16
C THR A 509 0.97 -19.12 21.74
N TYR A 510 1.47 -18.34 22.70
CA TYR A 510 2.64 -17.49 22.48
C TYR A 510 3.91 -18.36 22.49
N GLN A 511 4.66 -18.38 21.39
CA GLN A 511 5.89 -19.15 21.25
C GLN A 511 7.11 -18.29 21.59
N THR A 512 7.89 -18.72 22.58
CA THR A 512 9.21 -18.16 22.93
C THR A 512 10.32 -18.87 22.15
N GLY A 513 10.16 -18.97 20.83
CA GLY A 513 11.12 -19.58 19.92
C GLY A 513 10.76 -21.01 19.50
N ALA A 514 9.82 -21.14 18.58
CA ALA A 514 9.44 -22.42 17.99
C ALA A 514 9.92 -22.54 16.53
N SER A 515 10.47 -23.68 16.14
CA SER A 515 10.68 -24.01 14.72
C SER A 515 9.35 -24.43 14.07
N TRP A 516 9.14 -24.05 12.81
CA TRP A 516 7.96 -24.37 12.02
C TRP A 516 8.37 -24.90 10.64
N GLU A 517 7.59 -25.80 10.05
CA GLU A 517 7.80 -26.29 8.67
C GLU A 517 6.88 -25.51 7.73
N THR A 518 7.44 -24.82 6.73
CA THR A 518 6.64 -24.09 5.73
C THR A 518 6.70 -24.78 4.37
N LYS A 519 5.57 -25.27 3.87
CA LYS A 519 5.46 -25.88 2.52
C LYS A 519 5.46 -24.79 1.44
N ARG A 520 6.64 -24.33 1.04
CA ARG A 520 6.79 -23.27 0.04
C ARG A 520 6.51 -23.82 -1.38
N PRO A 521 5.48 -23.32 -2.10
CA PRO A 521 5.11 -23.89 -3.40
C PRO A 521 6.21 -23.70 -4.46
N ALA A 522 6.62 -24.78 -5.12
CA ALA A 522 7.72 -24.77 -6.09
C ALA A 522 7.51 -23.79 -7.26
N ALA A 523 6.26 -23.49 -7.61
CA ALA A 523 5.92 -22.52 -8.66
C ALA A 523 6.16 -21.05 -8.26
N LEU A 524 6.16 -20.74 -6.95
CA LEU A 524 6.33 -19.37 -6.42
C LEU A 524 7.79 -18.98 -6.16
N VAL A 525 8.72 -19.94 -6.25
CA VAL A 525 10.13 -19.75 -5.88
C VAL A 525 11.07 -19.86 -7.09
N VAL A 526 12.15 -19.08 -7.06
CA VAL A 526 13.26 -19.17 -8.02
C VAL A 526 14.54 -19.39 -7.23
N GLY A 527 15.20 -20.53 -7.48
CA GLY A 527 16.18 -21.07 -6.54
C GLY A 527 15.47 -21.48 -5.25
N ASP A 528 15.83 -20.85 -4.12
CA ASP A 528 15.22 -21.07 -2.82
C ASP A 528 14.47 -19.85 -2.25
N LYS A 529 14.23 -18.80 -3.04
CA LYS A 529 13.55 -17.57 -2.61
C LYS A 529 12.22 -17.38 -3.35
N TYR A 530 11.24 -16.73 -2.74
CA TYR A 530 10.08 -16.22 -3.47
C TYR A 530 10.57 -15.23 -4.52
N PHE A 531 10.01 -15.33 -5.73
CA PHE A 531 10.47 -14.50 -6.84
C PHE A 531 10.25 -13.00 -6.60
N THR A 532 11.25 -12.21 -7.00
CA THR A 532 11.26 -10.76 -6.96
C THR A 532 11.89 -10.22 -8.24
N LYS A 533 11.40 -9.09 -8.75
CA LYS A 533 11.93 -8.43 -9.94
C LYS A 533 12.04 -6.93 -9.69
N ALA A 534 13.25 -6.39 -9.75
CA ALA A 534 13.47 -4.94 -9.73
C ALA A 534 12.83 -4.27 -10.95
N GLN A 535 12.38 -3.03 -10.80
CA GLN A 535 11.73 -2.30 -11.90
C GLN A 535 12.69 -2.12 -13.09
N PRO A 536 12.33 -2.58 -14.31
CA PRO A 536 13.16 -2.37 -15.50
C PRO A 536 13.38 -0.87 -15.80
N THR A 537 14.62 -0.40 -15.88
CA THR A 537 14.95 0.99 -16.24
C THR A 537 14.88 1.25 -17.76
N TYR A 538 14.89 0.19 -18.57
CA TYR A 538 15.11 0.21 -20.02
C TYR A 538 16.36 1.01 -20.44
N GLN A 539 17.38 1.10 -19.57
CA GLN A 539 18.61 1.87 -19.82
C GLN A 539 19.35 1.46 -21.10
N ASP A 540 19.26 0.19 -21.51
CA ASP A 540 19.93 -0.37 -22.68
C ASP A 540 19.15 -0.13 -24.00
N TYR A 541 18.02 0.59 -23.93
CA TYR A 541 17.17 0.96 -25.06
C TYR A 541 17.54 2.38 -25.53
N SER A 542 17.58 2.59 -26.85
CA SER A 542 17.74 3.90 -27.48
C SER A 542 16.38 4.55 -27.74
N ALA A 543 16.29 5.88 -27.94
CA ALA A 543 15.02 6.53 -28.31
C ALA A 543 14.27 5.88 -29.48
N ALA A 544 14.98 5.27 -30.45
CA ALA A 544 14.38 4.57 -31.57
C ALA A 544 13.59 3.29 -31.16
N ASP A 545 13.86 2.74 -29.97
CA ASP A 545 13.17 1.57 -29.40
C ASP A 545 11.99 1.98 -28.49
N ILE A 546 11.85 3.28 -28.21
CA ILE A 546 10.76 3.90 -27.45
C ILE A 546 9.76 4.57 -28.42
N VAL A 547 8.48 4.65 -28.05
CA VAL A 547 7.43 5.29 -28.85
C VAL A 547 6.55 6.16 -27.94
N ASN A 548 6.72 7.48 -28.05
CA ASN A 548 5.84 8.47 -27.45
C ASN A 548 4.47 8.46 -28.15
N VAL A 549 3.40 8.14 -27.44
CA VAL A 549 2.05 7.99 -28.03
C VAL A 549 1.50 9.26 -28.69
N LYS A 550 1.91 10.45 -28.24
CA LYS A 550 1.42 11.72 -28.81
C LYS A 550 2.03 12.04 -30.18
N THR A 551 3.18 11.46 -30.52
CA THR A 551 3.94 11.78 -31.76
C THR A 551 3.75 10.78 -32.90
N VAL A 552 3.08 9.65 -32.68
CA VAL A 552 2.89 8.61 -33.72
C VAL A 552 2.10 9.16 -34.92
N SER A 553 2.65 8.97 -36.12
CA SER A 553 2.00 9.42 -37.37
C SER A 553 0.72 8.63 -37.66
N GLY A 554 -0.28 9.27 -38.27
CA GLY A 554 -1.60 8.70 -38.50
C GLY A 554 -2.52 8.67 -37.26
N HIS A 555 -1.95 8.64 -36.06
CA HIS A 555 -2.70 8.63 -34.81
C HIS A 555 -2.73 10.02 -34.14
N THR A 556 -3.81 10.25 -33.38
CA THR A 556 -3.98 11.43 -32.54
C THR A 556 -4.28 10.95 -31.13
N VAL A 557 -3.34 11.17 -30.22
CA VAL A 557 -3.51 10.98 -28.78
C VAL A 557 -3.28 12.33 -28.10
N LYS A 558 -4.11 12.69 -27.12
CA LYS A 558 -4.09 14.00 -26.44
C LYS A 558 -3.67 13.92 -24.98
N GLY A 559 -4.34 13.07 -24.18
CA GLY A 559 -4.22 13.13 -22.72
C GLY A 559 -4.75 14.44 -22.13
N ASP A 560 -5.77 15.07 -22.75
CA ASP A 560 -6.27 16.41 -22.41
C ASP A 560 -7.46 16.42 -21.44
N GLY A 561 -7.85 15.25 -20.90
CA GLY A 561 -9.03 15.11 -20.04
C GLY A 561 -10.36 15.30 -20.76
N LYS A 562 -10.41 15.29 -22.10
CA LYS A 562 -11.61 15.60 -22.90
C LYS A 562 -11.78 14.69 -24.11
N THR A 563 -10.75 14.61 -24.96
CA THR A 563 -10.69 13.82 -26.19
C THR A 563 -10.77 12.32 -25.89
N ASP A 564 -11.41 11.57 -26.78
CA ASP A 564 -11.42 10.09 -26.73
C ASP A 564 -10.14 9.56 -27.36
N ASP A 565 -9.22 9.06 -26.52
CA ASP A 565 -7.92 8.54 -26.97
C ASP A 565 -7.96 7.03 -27.29
N THR A 566 -9.12 6.37 -27.15
CA THR A 566 -9.30 4.90 -27.18
C THR A 566 -8.75 4.21 -28.43
N GLU A 567 -9.16 4.67 -29.63
CA GLU A 567 -8.80 4.00 -30.89
C GLU A 567 -7.31 4.12 -31.18
N ALA A 568 -6.76 5.31 -30.96
CA ALA A 568 -5.35 5.60 -31.18
C ALA A 568 -4.44 4.85 -30.20
N LEU A 569 -4.78 4.80 -28.91
CA LEU A 569 -4.01 4.04 -27.92
C LEU A 569 -4.01 2.53 -28.23
N ASN A 570 -5.16 1.94 -28.53
CA ASN A 570 -5.26 0.52 -28.90
C ASN A 570 -4.39 0.19 -30.13
N ALA A 571 -4.44 1.03 -31.18
CA ALA A 571 -3.65 0.81 -32.39
C ALA A 571 -2.13 0.91 -32.14
N ILE A 572 -1.69 1.91 -31.36
CA ILE A 572 -0.26 2.08 -31.02
C ILE A 572 0.24 0.94 -30.13
N LEU A 573 -0.56 0.47 -29.16
CA LEU A 573 -0.20 -0.65 -28.29
C LEU A 573 -0.03 -1.95 -29.07
N ALA A 574 -0.92 -2.23 -30.02
CA ALA A 574 -0.77 -3.36 -30.93
C ALA A 574 0.51 -3.27 -31.76
N GLN A 575 0.77 -2.11 -32.40
CA GLN A 575 1.98 -1.90 -33.20
C GLN A 575 3.28 -2.03 -32.39
N ASN A 576 3.29 -1.49 -31.16
CA ASN A 576 4.44 -1.53 -30.28
C ASN A 576 4.72 -2.94 -29.74
N ALA A 577 3.68 -3.68 -29.32
CA ALA A 577 3.83 -5.07 -28.94
C ALA A 577 4.31 -5.94 -30.10
N ASP A 578 3.81 -5.70 -31.32
CA ASP A 578 4.25 -6.46 -32.49
C ASP A 578 5.73 -6.23 -32.83
N SER A 579 6.19 -4.99 -32.68
CA SER A 579 7.57 -4.57 -32.88
C SER A 579 8.47 -4.63 -31.62
N CYS A 580 7.96 -5.17 -30.51
CA CYS A 580 8.64 -5.28 -29.19
C CYS A 580 9.18 -3.95 -28.62
N LYS A 581 8.55 -2.81 -28.96
CA LYS A 581 8.94 -1.47 -28.50
C LYS A 581 8.32 -1.08 -27.16
N VAL A 582 8.96 -0.14 -26.47
CA VAL A 582 8.41 0.47 -25.26
C VAL A 582 7.47 1.60 -25.62
N THR A 583 6.23 1.52 -25.13
CA THR A 583 5.23 2.58 -25.25
C THR A 583 5.46 3.60 -24.13
N TYR A 584 5.87 4.80 -24.50
CA TYR A 584 5.99 5.91 -23.55
C TYR A 584 4.70 6.73 -23.57
N ILE A 585 4.12 6.90 -22.39
CA ILE A 585 2.93 7.72 -22.14
C ILE A 585 3.40 9.00 -21.45
N PRO A 586 3.52 10.15 -22.14
CA PRO A 586 3.76 11.44 -21.49
C PRO A 586 2.58 11.81 -20.58
N PHE A 587 2.75 12.74 -19.64
CA PHE A 587 1.66 13.05 -18.73
C PHE A 587 0.42 13.57 -19.45
N GLY A 588 -0.73 13.20 -18.90
CA GLY A 588 -2.04 13.51 -19.44
C GLY A 588 -3.10 12.64 -18.80
N VAL A 589 -4.36 13.04 -19.03
CA VAL A 589 -5.55 12.27 -18.68
C VAL A 589 -6.17 11.78 -19.97
N TYR A 590 -5.85 10.54 -20.30
CA TYR A 590 -6.26 9.84 -21.50
C TYR A 590 -7.64 9.24 -21.25
N ARG A 591 -8.68 9.93 -21.71
CA ARG A 591 -10.07 9.48 -21.54
C ARG A 591 -10.37 8.40 -22.56
N VAL A 592 -10.92 7.27 -22.09
CA VAL A 592 -11.23 6.11 -22.93
C VAL A 592 -12.69 5.70 -22.79
N SER A 593 -13.40 5.67 -23.91
CA SER A 593 -14.82 5.28 -23.97
C SER A 593 -15.04 3.77 -24.09
N ASN A 594 -13.96 3.00 -24.32
CA ASN A 594 -13.99 1.56 -24.49
C ASN A 594 -12.70 0.93 -23.92
N THR A 595 -12.65 -0.39 -23.83
CA THR A 595 -11.48 -1.12 -23.30
C THR A 595 -10.19 -0.77 -24.04
N ILE A 596 -9.13 -0.44 -23.29
CA ILE A 596 -7.75 -0.47 -23.76
C ILE A 596 -7.23 -1.90 -23.63
N PHE A 597 -7.02 -2.56 -24.76
CA PHE A 597 -6.40 -3.87 -24.82
C PHE A 597 -4.88 -3.73 -24.84
N VAL A 598 -4.21 -4.39 -23.89
CA VAL A 598 -2.76 -4.42 -23.75
C VAL A 598 -2.28 -5.81 -24.17
N PRO A 599 -1.85 -6.02 -25.43
CA PRO A 599 -1.42 -7.33 -25.92
C PRO A 599 -0.10 -7.79 -25.31
N VAL A 600 0.12 -9.11 -25.28
CA VAL A 600 1.44 -9.69 -24.96
C VAL A 600 2.49 -9.22 -25.97
N GLY A 601 3.66 -8.85 -25.46
CA GLY A 601 4.71 -8.09 -26.14
C GLY A 601 4.80 -6.62 -25.72
N THR A 602 3.77 -6.07 -25.04
CA THR A 602 3.75 -4.65 -24.63
C THR A 602 4.77 -4.35 -23.53
N ARG A 603 5.43 -3.21 -23.65
CA ARG A 603 6.05 -2.48 -22.52
C ARG A 603 5.42 -1.09 -22.46
N MET A 604 5.13 -0.58 -21.27
CA MET A 604 4.47 0.71 -21.04
C MET A 604 5.12 1.45 -19.86
N VAL A 605 5.44 2.73 -20.05
CA VAL A 605 5.97 3.61 -19.00
C VAL A 605 5.21 4.93 -19.03
N GLY A 606 4.64 5.30 -17.89
CA GLY A 606 4.05 6.61 -17.66
C GLY A 606 5.09 7.65 -17.25
N GLU A 607 4.91 8.87 -17.73
CA GLU A 607 5.52 10.06 -17.15
C GLU A 607 4.65 10.55 -15.99
N ALA A 608 5.26 10.80 -14.83
CA ALA A 608 4.65 11.54 -13.71
C ALA A 608 3.23 11.09 -13.32
N TRP A 609 2.98 9.77 -13.27
CA TRP A 609 1.67 9.18 -12.97
C TRP A 609 0.58 9.39 -14.04
N SER A 610 0.95 9.23 -15.32
CA SER A 610 0.07 9.31 -16.49
C SER A 610 -1.20 8.46 -16.35
N VAL A 611 -2.35 9.01 -16.76
CA VAL A 611 -3.66 8.49 -16.35
C VAL A 611 -4.48 7.93 -17.52
N ILE A 612 -4.83 6.64 -17.50
CA ILE A 612 -5.87 6.09 -18.37
C ILE A 612 -7.18 6.05 -17.57
N SER A 613 -8.20 6.78 -18.04
CA SER A 613 -9.44 7.04 -17.29
C SER A 613 -10.67 6.67 -18.10
N GLY A 614 -11.42 5.67 -17.64
CA GLY A 614 -12.64 5.19 -18.30
C GLY A 614 -13.78 6.20 -18.23
N TYR A 615 -14.63 6.25 -19.26
CA TYR A 615 -15.88 7.01 -19.26
C TYR A 615 -16.93 6.40 -20.20
N GLY A 616 -18.17 6.89 -20.12
CA GLY A 616 -19.23 6.58 -21.06
C GLY A 616 -19.96 5.27 -20.78
N ASP A 617 -21.01 5.04 -21.56
CA ASP A 617 -22.04 4.04 -21.22
C ASP A 617 -21.57 2.58 -21.33
N ASN A 618 -20.43 2.36 -22.02
CA ASN A 618 -19.75 1.06 -22.12
C ASN A 618 -19.36 0.45 -20.76
N PHE A 619 -19.27 1.25 -19.69
CA PHE A 619 -18.89 0.82 -18.35
C PHE A 619 -19.99 1.07 -17.29
N LYS A 620 -21.25 1.32 -17.70
CA LYS A 620 -22.35 1.66 -16.75
C LYS A 620 -23.25 0.49 -16.33
N ASP A 621 -23.05 -0.72 -16.87
CA ASP A 621 -23.85 -1.90 -16.48
C ASP A 621 -23.10 -2.81 -15.46
N PRO A 622 -23.50 -2.85 -14.18
CA PRO A 622 -22.90 -3.75 -13.18
C PRO A 622 -23.21 -5.23 -13.42
N ASN A 623 -24.19 -5.58 -14.26
CA ASN A 623 -24.55 -6.97 -14.55
C ASN A 623 -23.57 -7.59 -15.58
N ASN A 624 -23.13 -6.76 -16.53
CA ASN A 624 -22.16 -7.06 -17.57
C ASN A 624 -20.90 -6.17 -17.45
N PRO A 625 -20.11 -6.29 -16.35
CA PRO A 625 -19.01 -5.38 -16.07
C PRO A 625 -17.79 -5.67 -16.96
N ARG A 626 -17.10 -4.61 -17.40
CA ARG A 626 -16.09 -4.65 -18.47
C ARG A 626 -14.77 -3.99 -18.05
N PRO A 627 -13.63 -4.49 -18.54
CA PRO A 627 -12.33 -3.89 -18.24
C PRO A 627 -12.15 -2.54 -18.93
N VAL A 628 -11.74 -1.51 -18.18
CA VAL A 628 -11.22 -0.25 -18.72
C VAL A 628 -9.87 -0.52 -19.37
N VAL A 629 -8.99 -1.30 -18.70
CA VAL A 629 -7.74 -1.81 -19.27
C VAL A 629 -7.67 -3.33 -19.10
N GLN A 630 -7.35 -4.05 -20.17
CA GLN A 630 -7.30 -5.51 -20.23
C GLN A 630 -5.93 -6.01 -20.69
N LEU A 631 -5.19 -6.69 -19.82
CA LEU A 631 -3.86 -7.24 -20.08
C LEU A 631 -3.97 -8.65 -20.67
N GLY A 632 -3.93 -8.71 -22.00
CA GLY A 632 -4.11 -9.91 -22.83
C GLY A 632 -5.51 -10.52 -22.77
N ASN A 633 -5.71 -11.57 -23.57
CA ASN A 633 -6.87 -12.45 -23.50
C ASN A 633 -6.58 -13.68 -22.62
N PRO A 634 -7.63 -14.37 -22.12
CA PRO A 634 -7.45 -15.61 -21.38
C PRO A 634 -6.65 -16.66 -22.16
N GLY A 635 -5.52 -17.07 -21.59
CA GLY A 635 -4.60 -18.04 -22.20
C GLY A 635 -3.38 -17.44 -22.91
N ASP A 636 -3.34 -16.13 -23.16
CA ASP A 636 -2.16 -15.48 -23.76
C ASP A 636 -0.92 -15.61 -22.84
N VAL A 637 0.26 -15.78 -23.44
CA VAL A 637 1.55 -15.94 -22.75
C VAL A 637 2.60 -14.98 -23.32
N GLY A 638 3.33 -14.27 -22.47
CA GLY A 638 4.43 -13.41 -22.92
C GLY A 638 4.77 -12.29 -21.95
N VAL A 639 5.34 -11.22 -22.50
CA VAL A 639 5.77 -10.04 -21.74
C VAL A 639 4.65 -8.98 -21.70
N ILE A 640 4.30 -8.48 -20.52
CA ILE A 640 3.55 -7.21 -20.35
C ILE A 640 4.15 -6.46 -19.16
N GLU A 641 4.97 -5.43 -19.41
CA GLU A 641 5.60 -4.65 -18.33
C GLU A 641 5.02 -3.24 -18.26
N ILE A 642 4.41 -2.86 -17.13
CA ILE A 642 3.77 -1.55 -16.91
C ILE A 642 4.41 -0.83 -15.72
N GLN A 643 4.66 0.48 -15.86
CA GLN A 643 5.31 1.30 -14.83
C GLN A 643 4.73 2.72 -14.76
N GLU A 644 4.63 3.29 -13.56
CA GLU A 644 4.33 4.73 -13.32
C GLU A 644 3.03 5.23 -13.98
N MET A 645 2.05 4.33 -14.06
CA MET A 645 0.70 4.59 -14.57
C MET A 645 -0.32 4.73 -13.43
N ARG A 646 -1.33 5.58 -13.63
CA ARG A 646 -2.59 5.57 -12.89
C ARG A 646 -3.72 5.09 -13.79
N PHE A 647 -4.57 4.22 -13.26
CA PHE A 647 -5.79 3.74 -13.90
C PHE A 647 -7.00 4.20 -13.09
N SER A 648 -8.05 4.70 -13.77
CA SER A 648 -9.17 5.35 -13.08
C SER A 648 -10.48 5.32 -13.88
N VAL A 649 -11.51 5.94 -13.32
CA VAL A 649 -12.81 6.22 -13.94
C VAL A 649 -13.14 7.71 -13.74
N GLY A 650 -13.44 8.42 -14.84
CA GLY A 650 -13.65 9.87 -14.81
C GLY A 650 -15.04 10.30 -14.31
N GLU A 651 -15.97 9.35 -14.19
CA GLU A 651 -17.35 9.53 -13.72
C GLU A 651 -17.81 8.23 -13.01
N PRO A 652 -18.97 8.20 -12.32
CA PRO A 652 -19.49 6.95 -11.77
C PRO A 652 -19.84 5.92 -12.86
N LEU A 653 -19.13 4.79 -12.86
CA LEU A 653 -19.22 3.71 -13.84
C LEU A 653 -19.36 2.35 -13.13
N PRO A 654 -20.56 1.99 -12.64
CA PRO A 654 -20.75 0.79 -11.80
C PRO A 654 -20.48 -0.55 -12.51
N GLY A 655 -20.25 -0.56 -13.83
CA GLY A 655 -19.77 -1.70 -14.60
C GLY A 655 -18.27 -1.69 -14.90
N ALA A 656 -17.49 -0.71 -14.43
CA ALA A 656 -16.05 -0.64 -14.69
C ALA A 656 -15.27 -1.63 -13.81
N LYS A 657 -14.57 -2.58 -14.42
CA LYS A 657 -13.38 -3.21 -13.84
C LYS A 657 -12.19 -2.37 -14.28
N ILE A 658 -11.43 -1.76 -13.38
CA ILE A 658 -10.40 -0.78 -13.80
C ILE A 658 -9.24 -1.50 -14.51
N ILE A 659 -8.74 -2.57 -13.89
CA ILE A 659 -7.68 -3.43 -14.45
C ILE A 659 -8.17 -4.88 -14.49
N GLU A 660 -8.06 -5.55 -15.64
CA GLU A 660 -8.19 -7.01 -15.76
C GLU A 660 -6.89 -7.58 -16.31
N ILE A 661 -6.37 -8.63 -15.67
CA ILE A 661 -5.14 -9.32 -16.07
C ILE A 661 -5.49 -10.76 -16.40
N ASN A 662 -5.28 -11.13 -17.67
CA ASN A 662 -5.56 -12.47 -18.20
C ASN A 662 -4.30 -13.21 -18.66
N ALA A 663 -3.34 -12.47 -19.20
CA ALA A 663 -2.08 -13.01 -19.69
C ALA A 663 -1.20 -13.56 -18.56
N ALA A 664 -0.35 -14.52 -18.93
CA ALA A 664 0.68 -15.07 -18.06
C ALA A 664 2.08 -14.73 -18.58
N GLY A 665 3.04 -14.55 -17.67
CA GLY A 665 4.45 -14.62 -18.04
C GLY A 665 4.84 -15.98 -18.62
N ASP A 666 5.77 -16.00 -19.58
CA ASP A 666 6.54 -17.19 -19.96
C ASP A 666 7.48 -17.58 -18.81
N LYS A 667 8.07 -16.56 -18.16
CA LYS A 667 8.83 -16.66 -16.91
C LYS A 667 8.19 -15.82 -15.80
N PRO A 668 8.54 -16.08 -14.53
CA PRO A 668 8.16 -15.23 -13.40
C PRO A 668 8.38 -13.73 -13.70
N GLY A 669 7.32 -12.94 -13.54
CA GLY A 669 7.33 -11.50 -13.75
C GLY A 669 7.54 -10.99 -15.18
N ASP A 670 7.42 -11.83 -16.22
CA ASP A 670 7.33 -11.32 -17.61
C ASP A 670 6.07 -10.48 -17.83
N VAL A 671 4.94 -10.85 -17.19
CA VAL A 671 3.81 -9.95 -16.93
C VAL A 671 4.02 -9.31 -15.56
N GLY A 672 4.06 -7.98 -15.48
CA GLY A 672 4.19 -7.28 -14.21
C GLY A 672 3.95 -5.77 -14.23
N LEU A 673 3.62 -5.25 -13.05
CA LEU A 673 3.33 -3.85 -12.75
C LEU A 673 4.27 -3.39 -11.63
N TRP A 674 4.91 -2.23 -11.80
CA TRP A 674 5.73 -1.58 -10.76
C TRP A 674 5.24 -0.16 -10.53
N ASN A 675 5.18 0.31 -9.28
CA ASN A 675 4.84 1.70 -8.92
C ASN A 675 3.65 2.18 -9.76
N THR A 676 2.46 1.63 -9.48
CA THR A 676 1.26 1.75 -10.34
C THR A 676 0.02 1.85 -9.45
N MET A 677 -0.97 2.65 -9.84
CA MET A 677 -2.14 2.94 -8.99
C MET A 677 -3.46 2.70 -9.71
N GLY A 678 -4.46 2.16 -9.00
CA GLY A 678 -5.86 2.14 -9.41
C GLY A 678 -6.67 3.02 -8.47
N MET A 679 -7.14 4.18 -8.94
CA MET A 679 -7.79 5.20 -8.08
C MET A 679 -9.23 5.48 -8.52
N VAL A 680 -10.15 5.58 -7.57
CA VAL A 680 -11.56 5.91 -7.79
C VAL A 680 -11.94 7.18 -7.04
N GLY A 681 -12.12 8.28 -7.75
CA GLY A 681 -12.47 9.58 -7.16
C GLY A 681 -11.29 10.33 -6.55
N GLY A 682 -11.59 11.22 -5.59
CA GLY A 682 -10.64 12.01 -4.80
C GLY A 682 -9.82 13.07 -5.55
N THR A 683 -9.75 12.95 -6.88
CA THR A 683 -8.70 13.52 -7.74
C THR A 683 -9.25 14.44 -8.81
N ALA A 684 -8.43 15.41 -9.24
CA ALA A 684 -8.83 16.55 -10.08
C ALA A 684 -9.45 16.18 -11.44
N ASP A 685 -9.15 14.98 -11.93
CA ASP A 685 -9.54 14.45 -13.24
C ASP A 685 -10.85 13.67 -13.23
N THR A 686 -11.53 13.59 -12.10
CA THR A 686 -12.81 12.89 -11.92
C THR A 686 -13.94 13.86 -11.58
N SER A 687 -15.15 13.62 -12.10
CA SER A 687 -16.37 14.29 -11.61
C SER A 687 -16.78 13.79 -10.21
N ILE A 688 -16.34 12.57 -9.87
CA ILE A 688 -16.56 11.90 -8.59
C ILE A 688 -16.11 12.77 -7.40
N SER A 689 -14.98 13.49 -7.52
CA SER A 689 -14.42 14.42 -6.50
C SER A 689 -15.30 15.64 -6.12
N SER A 690 -16.52 15.72 -6.64
CA SER A 690 -17.52 16.75 -6.32
C SER A 690 -18.96 16.25 -6.41
N ALA A 691 -19.25 15.26 -7.27
CA ALA A 691 -20.57 14.65 -7.37
C ALA A 691 -20.90 13.71 -6.19
N CYS A 692 -19.89 13.02 -5.64
CA CYS A 692 -20.09 11.91 -4.70
C CYS A 692 -20.07 12.37 -3.24
N THR A 693 -21.15 13.05 -2.85
CA THR A 693 -21.32 13.67 -1.52
C THR A 693 -22.58 13.21 -0.77
N SER A 694 -23.47 12.45 -1.41
CA SER A 694 -24.64 11.84 -0.77
C SER A 694 -24.20 10.69 0.15
N GLN A 695 -24.72 10.65 1.38
CA GLN A 695 -24.43 9.57 2.34
C GLN A 695 -25.05 8.22 1.94
N ASP A 696 -26.01 8.18 1.01
CA ASP A 696 -26.55 6.92 0.50
C ASP A 696 -25.61 6.37 -0.59
N PRO A 697 -24.85 5.29 -0.33
CA PRO A 697 -23.77 4.83 -1.20
C PRO A 697 -24.23 4.39 -2.60
N LYS A 698 -25.53 4.15 -2.80
CA LYS A 698 -26.11 3.86 -4.13
C LYS A 698 -25.90 5.03 -5.10
N ASP A 699 -25.84 6.27 -4.59
CA ASP A 699 -25.80 7.49 -5.40
C ASP A 699 -24.41 7.70 -6.03
N CYS A 700 -23.38 7.00 -5.54
CA CYS A 700 -22.04 6.95 -6.13
C CYS A 700 -21.48 5.51 -6.17
N MET A 701 -22.17 4.61 -6.88
CA MET A 701 -21.59 3.33 -7.29
C MET A 701 -20.56 3.55 -8.40
N ALA A 702 -19.31 3.83 -8.02
CA ALA A 702 -18.33 4.45 -8.91
C ALA A 702 -17.55 3.47 -9.80
N ALA A 703 -17.24 2.27 -9.31
CA ALA A 703 -16.60 1.21 -10.09
C ALA A 703 -17.02 -0.18 -9.59
N PHE A 704 -17.05 -1.17 -10.47
CA PHE A 704 -17.38 -2.56 -10.14
C PHE A 704 -16.28 -3.24 -9.32
N MET A 705 -15.02 -3.01 -9.72
CA MET A 705 -13.82 -3.64 -9.17
C MET A 705 -12.56 -2.85 -9.56
N VAL A 706 -11.56 -2.74 -8.69
CA VAL A 706 -10.26 -2.13 -9.05
C VAL A 706 -9.39 -3.09 -9.87
N MET A 707 -9.18 -4.33 -9.43
CA MET A 707 -8.32 -5.30 -10.15
C MET A 707 -8.90 -6.71 -10.17
N HIS A 708 -8.89 -7.35 -11.34
CA HIS A 708 -9.19 -8.77 -11.53
C HIS A 708 -7.96 -9.52 -12.08
N LEU A 709 -7.35 -10.39 -11.28
CA LEU A 709 -6.34 -11.36 -11.70
C LEU A 709 -7.05 -12.68 -12.03
N THR A 710 -7.33 -12.91 -13.31
CA THR A 710 -8.20 -14.03 -13.74
C THR A 710 -7.45 -15.38 -13.71
N LYS A 711 -8.20 -16.48 -13.82
CA LYS A 711 -7.70 -17.87 -13.66
C LYS A 711 -6.49 -18.21 -14.52
N SER A 712 -6.35 -17.62 -15.70
CA SER A 712 -5.23 -17.85 -16.63
C SER A 712 -4.00 -16.97 -16.39
N SER A 713 -4.10 -15.94 -15.55
CA SER A 713 -3.02 -14.96 -15.32
C SER A 713 -1.84 -15.55 -14.56
N SER A 714 -0.68 -14.88 -14.65
CA SER A 714 0.56 -15.16 -13.91
C SER A 714 1.37 -13.86 -13.89
N ALA A 715 1.30 -13.11 -12.78
CA ALA A 715 1.73 -11.72 -12.74
C ALA A 715 2.61 -11.38 -11.51
N TYR A 716 3.54 -10.45 -11.70
CA TYR A 716 4.33 -9.84 -10.62
C TYR A 716 3.91 -8.37 -10.44
N ILE A 717 3.34 -8.02 -9.28
CA ILE A 717 2.84 -6.68 -8.99
C ILE A 717 3.60 -6.14 -7.78
N GLU A 718 4.24 -4.98 -7.92
CA GLU A 718 5.08 -4.37 -6.89
C GLU A 718 4.71 -2.91 -6.64
N ASN A 719 4.54 -2.55 -5.36
CA ASN A 719 4.11 -1.23 -4.90
C ASN A 719 2.86 -0.74 -5.65
N PHE A 720 1.81 -1.57 -5.64
CA PHE A 720 0.51 -1.21 -6.20
C PHE A 720 -0.43 -0.68 -5.13
N TRP A 721 -1.16 0.39 -5.45
CA TRP A 721 -2.18 0.97 -4.59
C TRP A 721 -3.53 1.01 -5.29
N GLY A 722 -4.50 0.24 -4.77
CA GLY A 722 -5.91 0.32 -5.14
C GLY A 722 -6.68 1.15 -4.11
N TRP A 723 -7.12 2.35 -4.48
CA TRP A 723 -7.74 3.31 -3.56
C TRP A 723 -9.12 3.76 -4.06
N THR A 724 -10.14 3.53 -3.24
CA THR A 724 -11.42 4.20 -3.38
C THR A 724 -11.43 5.41 -2.46
N ALA A 725 -11.63 6.62 -3.00
CA ALA A 725 -11.34 7.82 -2.24
C ALA A 725 -12.27 8.03 -1.03
N ASP A 726 -11.66 8.04 0.14
CA ASP A 726 -12.24 8.37 1.44
C ASP A 726 -12.26 9.88 1.70
N HIS A 727 -11.32 10.61 1.10
CA HIS A 727 -11.20 12.06 1.11
C HIS A 727 -10.77 12.62 -0.25
N ASN A 728 -10.89 13.93 -0.45
CA ASN A 728 -10.40 14.61 -1.66
C ASN A 728 -8.97 15.13 -1.47
N ILE A 729 -8.11 14.90 -2.47
CA ILE A 729 -6.70 15.36 -2.51
C ILE A 729 -6.46 16.51 -3.50
N ASP A 730 -7.50 16.93 -4.24
CA ASP A 730 -7.47 18.03 -5.20
C ASP A 730 -8.77 18.88 -5.26
N SER A 731 -9.74 18.66 -4.36
CA SER A 731 -11.06 19.29 -4.35
C SER A 731 -11.39 19.85 -2.96
N GLU A 732 -12.13 20.96 -2.90
CA GLU A 732 -12.53 21.62 -1.63
C GLU A 732 -13.71 20.92 -0.92
N SER A 733 -14.27 19.85 -1.52
CA SER A 733 -15.34 19.08 -0.89
C SER A 733 -14.80 18.21 0.25
N LEU A 734 -15.21 18.51 1.49
CA LEU A 734 -14.94 17.67 2.66
C LEU A 734 -15.59 16.28 2.50
N LEU A 735 -16.86 16.26 2.05
CA LEU A 735 -17.59 15.03 1.82
C LEU A 735 -17.03 14.31 0.58
N THR A 736 -16.72 13.03 0.78
CA THR A 736 -16.38 12.05 -0.26
C THR A 736 -17.05 10.75 0.14
N ILE A 737 -18.10 10.34 -0.57
CA ILE A 737 -18.87 9.11 -0.29
C ILE A 737 -18.92 8.30 -1.57
N ILE A 738 -18.09 7.26 -1.64
CA ILE A 738 -17.91 6.45 -2.84
C ILE A 738 -18.14 4.99 -2.51
N SER A 739 -18.92 4.30 -3.35
CA SER A 739 -19.07 2.85 -3.30
C SER A 739 -18.38 2.24 -4.52
N THR A 740 -17.16 1.72 -4.33
CA THR A 740 -16.54 0.80 -5.30
C THR A 740 -16.81 -0.61 -4.82
N GLY A 741 -17.36 -1.49 -5.66
CA GLY A 741 -17.82 -2.80 -5.20
C GLY A 741 -16.72 -3.68 -4.59
N ARG A 742 -15.55 -3.74 -5.24
CA ARG A 742 -14.50 -4.73 -4.96
C ARG A 742 -13.11 -4.13 -5.14
N GLY A 743 -12.15 -4.53 -4.30
CA GLY A 743 -10.74 -4.18 -4.48
C GLY A 743 -10.06 -5.08 -5.50
N ILE A 744 -9.23 -6.00 -5.01
CA ILE A 744 -8.42 -6.93 -5.80
C ILE A 744 -9.00 -8.35 -5.68
N LEU A 745 -9.57 -8.86 -6.78
CA LEU A 745 -9.97 -10.25 -6.92
C LEU A 745 -8.83 -11.06 -7.54
N VAL A 746 -8.40 -12.11 -6.83
CA VAL A 746 -7.40 -13.07 -7.28
C VAL A 746 -8.07 -14.42 -7.49
N GLU A 747 -8.17 -14.85 -8.74
CA GLU A 747 -8.54 -16.21 -9.14
C GLU A 747 -7.37 -16.95 -9.84
N SER A 748 -6.21 -16.29 -10.00
CA SER A 748 -4.99 -16.85 -10.63
C SER A 748 -4.70 -18.26 -10.14
N THR A 749 -4.53 -19.20 -11.07
CA THR A 749 -4.13 -20.59 -10.76
C THR A 749 -2.65 -20.87 -11.03
N LYS A 750 -1.96 -19.93 -11.70
CA LYS A 750 -0.52 -19.94 -11.92
C LYS A 750 0.17 -19.06 -10.88
N ALA A 751 1.49 -19.19 -10.82
CA ALA A 751 2.35 -18.41 -9.95
C ALA A 751 2.12 -16.89 -10.11
N THR A 752 1.67 -16.24 -9.03
CA THR A 752 1.41 -14.79 -9.00
C THR A 752 1.95 -14.21 -7.69
N TRP A 753 2.51 -13.00 -7.76
CA TRP A 753 3.21 -12.35 -6.64
C TRP A 753 2.71 -10.91 -6.45
N LEU A 754 2.17 -10.59 -5.27
CA LEU A 754 1.79 -9.24 -4.85
C LEU A 754 2.81 -8.74 -3.81
N THR A 755 3.83 -8.01 -4.29
CA THR A 755 5.02 -7.61 -3.51
C THR A 755 4.85 -6.18 -2.98
N GLY A 756 4.23 -6.07 -1.81
CA GLY A 756 3.80 -4.79 -1.23
C GLY A 756 2.64 -4.20 -2.02
N THR A 757 1.40 -4.45 -1.55
CA THR A 757 0.19 -3.89 -2.18
C THR A 757 -0.78 -3.35 -1.12
N GLY A 758 -1.40 -2.20 -1.42
CA GLY A 758 -2.50 -1.62 -0.66
C GLY A 758 -3.83 -1.74 -1.43
N SER A 759 -4.92 -2.06 -0.74
CA SER A 759 -6.28 -2.05 -1.31
C SER A 759 -7.29 -1.56 -0.27
N GLU A 760 -7.91 -0.40 -0.49
CA GLU A 760 -8.62 0.33 0.57
C GLU A 760 -10.00 0.86 0.16
N HIS A 761 -10.91 0.86 1.14
CA HIS A 761 -12.26 1.42 1.10
C HIS A 761 -13.17 0.81 0.01
N HIS A 762 -13.02 -0.48 -0.27
CA HIS A 762 -13.89 -1.24 -1.17
C HIS A 762 -15.07 -1.88 -0.43
N TRP A 763 -16.26 -1.88 -1.03
CA TRP A 763 -17.52 -2.08 -0.32
C TRP A 763 -17.82 -3.53 0.12
N LEU A 764 -17.37 -4.53 -0.65
CA LEU A 764 -17.55 -5.95 -0.31
C LEU A 764 -16.29 -6.57 0.30
N TYR A 765 -15.14 -6.29 -0.32
CA TYR A 765 -13.83 -6.72 0.15
C TYR A 765 -12.71 -5.90 -0.47
N ASN A 766 -11.59 -5.81 0.25
CA ASN A 766 -10.34 -5.26 -0.27
C ASN A 766 -9.52 -6.32 -1.01
N TYR A 767 -9.27 -7.49 -0.42
CA TYR A 767 -8.70 -8.66 -1.12
C TYR A 767 -9.64 -9.87 -1.08
N ASN A 768 -9.77 -10.57 -2.21
CA ASN A 768 -10.43 -11.87 -2.29
C ASN A 768 -9.59 -12.88 -3.08
N PHE A 769 -9.11 -13.92 -2.40
CA PHE A 769 -8.42 -15.06 -3.01
C PHE A 769 -9.42 -16.19 -3.23
N HIS A 770 -10.16 -16.13 -4.35
CA HIS A 770 -11.25 -17.06 -4.63
C HIS A 770 -10.79 -18.20 -5.56
N ASN A 771 -10.69 -19.40 -5.00
CA ASN A 771 -10.18 -20.61 -5.67
C ASN A 771 -8.78 -20.45 -6.32
N ALA A 772 -8.02 -19.45 -5.86
CA ALA A 772 -6.68 -19.15 -6.36
C ALA A 772 -5.68 -20.29 -6.07
N GLN A 773 -4.66 -20.43 -6.90
CA GLN A 773 -3.58 -21.39 -6.69
C GLN A 773 -2.22 -20.79 -6.96
N ASN A 774 -1.25 -21.09 -6.09
CA ASN A 774 0.14 -20.64 -6.21
C ASN A 774 0.25 -19.10 -6.19
N VAL A 775 -0.15 -18.49 -5.08
CA VAL A 775 -0.10 -17.02 -4.90
C VAL A 775 0.79 -16.65 -3.72
N PHE A 776 1.75 -15.77 -3.93
CA PHE A 776 2.46 -15.05 -2.87
C PHE A 776 1.88 -13.65 -2.74
N ALA A 777 1.67 -13.17 -1.52
CA ALA A 777 1.36 -11.77 -1.27
C ALA A 777 1.97 -11.28 0.05
N GLY A 778 2.62 -10.12 0.03
CA GLY A 778 3.13 -9.47 1.23
C GLY A 778 3.93 -8.21 0.92
N LEU A 779 3.79 -7.12 1.68
CA LEU A 779 2.75 -6.87 2.68
C LEU A 779 1.38 -6.65 2.00
N LEU A 780 0.30 -6.93 2.72
CA LEU A 780 -1.09 -6.72 2.30
C LEU A 780 -1.73 -5.64 3.18
N GLN A 781 -1.80 -4.39 2.72
CA GLN A 781 -2.42 -3.30 3.47
C GLN A 781 -3.87 -3.07 3.02
N THR A 782 -4.77 -2.80 3.97
CA THR A 782 -6.20 -2.54 3.71
C THR A 782 -6.87 -1.67 4.76
N GLU A 783 -7.85 -0.88 4.32
CA GLU A 783 -8.78 -0.17 5.20
C GLU A 783 -10.25 -0.39 4.80
N THR A 784 -11.13 -0.47 5.79
CA THR A 784 -12.60 -0.52 5.60
C THR A 784 -13.14 0.84 5.12
N PRO A 785 -14.20 0.90 4.29
CA PRO A 785 -14.85 2.19 3.99
C PRO A 785 -15.40 2.82 5.27
N TYR A 786 -15.03 4.07 5.57
CA TYR A 786 -15.40 4.76 6.81
C TYR A 786 -16.93 4.91 7.02
N MET A 787 -17.70 4.76 5.94
CA MET A 787 -19.15 4.93 5.87
C MET A 787 -19.94 3.64 6.15
N GLN A 788 -19.26 2.55 6.52
CA GLN A 788 -19.85 1.26 6.88
C GLN A 788 -19.90 1.06 8.40
N GLY A 789 -20.61 0.03 8.86
CA GLY A 789 -20.74 -0.30 10.27
C GLY A 789 -21.85 0.49 10.98
N GLN A 790 -21.74 0.67 12.29
CA GLN A 790 -22.83 1.17 13.13
C GLN A 790 -23.31 2.58 12.72
N GLY A 791 -24.54 2.67 12.22
CA GLY A 791 -25.13 3.91 11.73
C GLY A 791 -25.01 4.11 10.20
N GLU A 792 -24.48 3.13 9.46
CA GLU A 792 -24.39 3.19 7.99
C GLU A 792 -25.77 3.27 7.33
N TYR A 793 -25.82 3.86 6.13
CA TYR A 793 -27.05 4.00 5.36
C TYR A 793 -27.47 2.71 4.64
N ARG A 794 -26.51 1.83 4.32
CA ARG A 794 -26.73 0.52 3.68
C ARG A 794 -25.67 -0.47 4.13
N ALA A 795 -26.11 -1.54 4.78
CA ALA A 795 -25.26 -2.63 5.23
C ALA A 795 -24.84 -3.55 4.07
N ALA A 796 -23.58 -3.97 4.02
CA ALA A 796 -23.08 -4.81 2.94
C ALA A 796 -23.91 -6.11 2.82
N PRO A 797 -24.23 -6.58 1.59
CA PRO A 797 -23.65 -6.15 0.33
C PRO A 797 -24.26 -4.88 -0.31
N GLU A 798 -25.41 -4.36 0.18
CA GLU A 798 -26.03 -3.17 -0.44
C GLU A 798 -25.07 -1.96 -0.43
N PRO A 799 -25.00 -1.15 -1.51
CA PRO A 799 -25.91 -1.10 -2.66
C PRO A 799 -25.61 -2.13 -3.77
N TRP A 800 -24.58 -2.96 -3.59
CA TRP A 800 -24.21 -4.00 -4.55
C TRP A 800 -25.03 -5.27 -4.35
N THR A 801 -25.23 -6.01 -5.44
CA THR A 801 -25.61 -7.43 -5.36
C THR A 801 -24.34 -8.26 -5.24
N ALA A 802 -24.26 -9.14 -4.25
CA ALA A 802 -23.20 -10.14 -4.17
C ALA A 802 -23.37 -11.17 -5.30
N VAL A 803 -22.32 -11.43 -6.08
CA VAL A 803 -22.35 -12.30 -7.25
C VAL A 803 -21.33 -13.44 -7.06
N ALA A 804 -21.83 -14.64 -6.83
CA ALA A 804 -20.99 -15.84 -6.60
C ALA A 804 -19.95 -16.11 -7.71
N LYS A 805 -20.16 -15.61 -8.94
CA LYS A 805 -19.20 -15.71 -10.05
C LYS A 805 -17.88 -14.95 -9.84
N TYR A 806 -17.81 -14.08 -8.83
CA TYR A 806 -16.63 -13.31 -8.41
C TYR A 806 -16.18 -13.66 -6.97
N GLY A 807 -16.70 -14.75 -6.40
CA GLY A 807 -16.42 -15.15 -5.03
C GLY A 807 -16.91 -14.16 -3.97
N ASP A 808 -17.90 -13.33 -4.30
CA ASP A 808 -18.32 -12.22 -3.42
C ASP A 808 -18.87 -12.72 -2.06
N PRO A 809 -18.51 -12.08 -0.94
CA PRO A 809 -19.20 -12.29 0.32
C PRO A 809 -20.66 -11.85 0.22
N ASP A 810 -21.58 -12.74 0.61
CA ASP A 810 -23.03 -12.48 0.66
C ASP A 810 -23.51 -11.95 2.02
N PHE A 811 -22.62 -11.96 3.01
CA PHE A 811 -22.90 -11.60 4.41
C PHE A 811 -24.05 -12.42 5.03
N SER A 812 -24.22 -13.68 4.60
CA SER A 812 -25.24 -14.60 5.11
C SER A 812 -24.97 -15.13 6.52
N TRP A 813 -23.75 -14.96 7.03
CA TRP A 813 -23.37 -15.28 8.42
C TRP A 813 -23.71 -14.16 9.41
N CYS A 814 -24.13 -12.99 8.93
CA CYS A 814 -24.55 -11.85 9.74
C CYS A 814 -26.08 -11.78 9.82
N ALA A 815 -26.62 -11.22 10.91
CA ALA A 815 -28.01 -10.74 10.89
C ALA A 815 -28.18 -9.60 9.86
N ALA A 816 -29.40 -9.32 9.44
CA ALA A 816 -29.68 -8.28 8.45
C ALA A 816 -29.47 -6.85 9.00
N ASP A 817 -29.56 -6.70 10.32
CA ASP A 817 -29.41 -5.50 11.12
C ASP A 817 -28.07 -5.42 11.88
N ASP A 818 -27.22 -6.45 11.80
CA ASP A 818 -25.87 -6.45 12.37
C ASP A 818 -24.89 -5.72 11.42
N GLN A 819 -24.95 -4.39 11.49
CA GLN A 819 -24.13 -3.47 10.69
C GLN A 819 -22.62 -3.71 10.91
N LYS A 820 -22.18 -3.99 12.14
CA LYS A 820 -20.76 -4.25 12.44
C LYS A 820 -20.26 -5.58 11.87
N CYS A 821 -21.13 -6.58 11.70
CA CYS A 821 -20.79 -7.79 10.95
C CYS A 821 -20.81 -7.56 9.43
N ARG A 822 -21.67 -6.65 8.94
CA ARG A 822 -21.88 -6.32 7.52
C ARG A 822 -20.93 -5.22 6.98
N THR A 823 -19.69 -5.21 7.47
CA THR A 823 -18.60 -4.38 6.97
C THR A 823 -17.73 -5.13 5.97
N ALA A 824 -17.05 -4.42 5.06
CA ALA A 824 -16.14 -5.00 4.08
C ALA A 824 -15.05 -5.88 4.72
N ILE A 825 -14.75 -7.00 4.06
CA ILE A 825 -13.70 -7.93 4.51
C ILE A 825 -12.33 -7.47 3.98
N ALA A 826 -11.36 -7.28 4.87
CA ALA A 826 -10.00 -6.90 4.52
C ALA A 826 -9.34 -7.96 3.62
N THR A 827 -9.38 -9.23 4.04
CA THR A 827 -8.90 -10.35 3.22
C THR A 827 -9.81 -11.55 3.40
N ASN A 828 -10.43 -11.96 2.29
CA ASN A 828 -11.20 -13.20 2.18
C ASN A 828 -10.37 -14.25 1.42
N VAL A 829 -10.19 -15.43 2.01
CA VAL A 829 -9.62 -16.61 1.33
C VAL A 829 -10.74 -17.63 1.16
N ASP A 830 -11.11 -17.93 -0.07
CA ASP A 830 -12.25 -18.79 -0.38
C ASP A 830 -11.83 -19.99 -1.24
N GLY A 831 -11.46 -21.07 -0.55
CA GLY A 831 -10.89 -22.27 -1.16
C GLY A 831 -9.52 -22.00 -1.81
N GLY A 832 -9.18 -22.82 -2.80
CA GLY A 832 -7.88 -22.75 -3.49
C GLY A 832 -6.76 -23.49 -2.74
N SER A 833 -5.51 -23.27 -3.17
CA SER A 833 -4.35 -23.93 -2.56
C SER A 833 -3.03 -23.19 -2.77
N ASN A 834 -2.00 -23.51 -1.98
CA ASN A 834 -0.65 -22.92 -2.16
C ASN A 834 -0.69 -21.38 -2.11
N ILE A 835 -1.38 -20.83 -1.11
CA ILE A 835 -1.56 -19.39 -0.91
C ILE A 835 -0.67 -18.97 0.26
N ALA A 836 0.20 -17.97 0.04
CA ALA A 836 1.25 -17.59 0.98
C ALA A 836 1.20 -16.07 1.25
N LEU A 837 0.56 -15.71 2.36
CA LEU A 837 0.24 -14.34 2.78
C LEU A 837 1.15 -13.91 3.95
N TYR A 838 1.83 -12.78 3.80
CA TYR A 838 2.78 -12.24 4.78
C TYR A 838 2.44 -10.79 5.11
N ASN A 839 2.49 -10.43 6.40
CA ASN A 839 2.31 -9.05 6.88
C ASN A 839 1.01 -8.43 6.36
N SER A 840 -0.13 -8.98 6.81
CA SER A 840 -1.44 -8.37 6.57
C SER A 840 -1.67 -7.25 7.58
N ALA A 841 -1.94 -6.04 7.08
CA ALA A 841 -2.13 -4.81 7.83
C ALA A 841 -3.56 -4.30 7.58
N ALA A 842 -4.49 -4.67 8.46
CA ALA A 842 -5.92 -4.51 8.20
C ALA A 842 -6.60 -3.61 9.24
N TRP A 843 -6.98 -2.41 8.81
CA TRP A 843 -7.40 -1.34 9.71
C TRP A 843 -8.87 -0.96 9.57
N ALA A 844 -9.47 -0.60 10.70
CA ALA A 844 -10.74 0.10 10.80
C ALA A 844 -10.57 1.30 11.74
N PHE A 845 -11.24 2.41 11.43
CA PHE A 845 -11.08 3.68 12.15
C PHE A 845 -12.39 4.40 12.48
N PHE A 846 -13.43 4.22 11.66
CA PHE A 846 -14.70 4.94 11.72
C PHE A 846 -15.86 3.95 11.54
N ASP A 847 -17.05 4.32 12.00
CA ASP A 847 -18.29 3.64 11.64
C ASP A 847 -19.47 4.60 11.38
N GLY A 848 -20.27 4.28 10.36
CA GLY A 848 -21.56 4.92 10.09
C GLY A 848 -21.53 6.20 9.23
N TYR A 849 -21.80 7.36 9.83
CA TYR A 849 -21.94 8.64 9.12
C TYR A 849 -20.58 9.29 8.88
N TRP A 850 -20.25 9.64 7.64
CA TRP A 850 -18.97 10.28 7.31
C TRP A 850 -19.14 11.77 7.03
N ASN A 851 -18.65 12.61 7.94
CA ASN A 851 -18.70 14.07 7.84
C ASN A 851 -17.57 14.68 6.97
N GLY A 852 -16.60 13.87 6.51
CA GLY A 852 -15.41 14.31 5.77
C GLY A 852 -14.20 14.69 6.63
N LEU A 853 -14.20 14.37 7.93
CA LEU A 853 -13.21 14.79 8.91
C LEU A 853 -12.84 13.64 9.87
N TYR A 854 -11.55 13.52 10.21
CA TYR A 854 -11.05 12.48 11.13
C TYR A 854 -11.36 12.73 12.62
N ASN A 855 -12.47 13.40 12.96
CA ASN A 855 -12.81 13.83 14.32
C ASN A 855 -13.79 12.91 15.07
N GLU A 856 -14.47 12.00 14.36
CA GLU A 856 -15.50 11.11 14.91
C GLU A 856 -15.13 9.61 14.71
N PRO A 857 -13.96 9.14 15.20
CA PRO A 857 -13.56 7.73 15.11
C PRO A 857 -14.48 6.81 15.92
N CYS A 858 -14.54 5.54 15.53
CA CYS A 858 -15.40 4.55 16.18
C CYS A 858 -15.01 4.32 17.65
N ASN A 859 -15.98 3.99 18.50
CA ASN A 859 -15.75 3.70 19.92
C ASN A 859 -15.81 2.20 20.19
N GLY A 860 -14.66 1.61 20.57
CA GLY A 860 -14.46 0.16 20.57
C GLY A 860 -14.40 -0.40 19.15
N ASN A 861 -14.56 -1.70 18.98
CA ASN A 861 -14.43 -2.36 17.67
C ASN A 861 -15.40 -1.75 16.63
N CYS A 862 -14.90 -1.18 15.53
CA CYS A 862 -15.76 -0.67 14.45
C CYS A 862 -16.49 -1.83 13.76
N GLN A 863 -15.83 -3.00 13.65
CA GLN A 863 -16.33 -4.16 12.91
C GLN A 863 -16.16 -5.51 13.61
N THR A 864 -17.08 -6.43 13.40
CA THR A 864 -17.12 -7.75 14.06
C THR A 864 -16.10 -8.72 13.47
N ASN A 865 -15.86 -8.70 12.16
CA ASN A 865 -14.94 -9.62 11.48
C ASN A 865 -14.00 -8.84 10.55
N MET A 866 -12.68 -9.04 10.65
CA MET A 866 -11.71 -8.36 9.78
C MET A 866 -11.34 -9.19 8.55
N MET A 867 -10.98 -10.46 8.75
CA MET A 867 -10.60 -11.40 7.70
C MET A 867 -11.50 -12.63 7.72
N ARG A 868 -11.49 -13.43 6.65
CA ARG A 868 -12.40 -14.57 6.49
C ARG A 868 -11.74 -15.71 5.72
N VAL A 869 -11.98 -16.96 6.15
CA VAL A 869 -11.53 -18.18 5.46
C VAL A 869 -12.71 -19.12 5.26
N THR A 870 -13.00 -19.51 4.01
CA THR A 870 -14.03 -20.51 3.68
C THR A 870 -13.55 -21.54 2.66
N ASN A 871 -14.34 -22.61 2.48
CA ASN A 871 -14.12 -23.66 1.48
C ASN A 871 -12.76 -24.39 1.58
N GLU A 872 -12.22 -24.47 2.80
CA GLU A 872 -11.07 -25.29 3.21
C GLU A 872 -9.84 -25.25 2.28
N PRO A 873 -9.14 -24.10 2.19
CA PRO A 873 -7.92 -23.98 1.41
C PRO A 873 -6.84 -24.96 1.88
N GLN A 874 -6.03 -25.45 0.95
CA GLN A 874 -4.91 -26.37 1.21
C GLN A 874 -3.58 -25.62 1.15
N ASN A 875 -2.68 -25.86 2.10
CA ASN A 875 -1.43 -25.11 2.23
C ASN A 875 -1.65 -23.56 2.17
N LEU A 876 -2.53 -23.06 3.03
CA LEU A 876 -2.64 -21.63 3.33
C LEU A 876 -1.59 -21.28 4.39
N VAL A 877 -0.50 -20.65 3.94
CA VAL A 877 0.53 -20.05 4.80
C VAL A 877 0.11 -18.61 5.06
N TRP A 878 -0.19 -18.24 6.31
CA TRP A 878 -0.58 -16.88 6.66
C TRP A 878 0.13 -16.41 7.93
N TYR A 879 1.12 -15.53 7.77
CA TYR A 879 2.05 -15.09 8.82
C TYR A 879 2.00 -13.57 9.02
N SER A 880 2.12 -13.13 10.29
CA SER A 880 2.06 -11.71 10.69
C SER A 880 0.75 -11.02 10.25
N ILE A 881 -0.39 -11.47 10.77
CA ILE A 881 -1.65 -10.74 10.68
C ILE A 881 -1.65 -9.65 11.77
N SER A 882 -1.91 -8.41 11.39
CA SER A 882 -2.11 -7.28 12.30
C SER A 882 -3.46 -6.62 12.03
N THR A 883 -4.23 -6.38 13.10
CA THR A 883 -5.58 -5.80 13.01
C THR A 883 -5.75 -4.59 13.91
N ARG A 884 -6.76 -3.76 13.58
CA ARG A 884 -7.24 -2.65 14.38
C ARG A 884 -8.77 -2.62 14.40
N MET A 885 -9.34 -2.31 15.57
CA MET A 885 -10.75 -2.11 15.88
C MET A 885 -11.67 -3.25 15.40
N THR A 886 -11.29 -4.51 15.67
CA THR A 886 -12.12 -5.68 15.35
C THR A 886 -12.31 -6.64 16.51
N ASP A 887 -13.41 -7.42 16.48
CA ASP A 887 -13.66 -8.50 17.44
C ASP A 887 -12.93 -9.79 17.02
N VAL A 888 -13.28 -10.32 15.85
CA VAL A 888 -12.71 -11.54 15.26
C VAL A 888 -11.70 -11.16 14.17
N MET A 889 -10.43 -11.49 14.39
CA MET A 889 -9.36 -11.21 13.44
C MET A 889 -9.52 -12.03 12.16
N VAL A 890 -9.87 -13.32 12.28
CA VAL A 890 -10.10 -14.24 11.15
C VAL A 890 -11.35 -15.09 11.41
N LEU A 891 -12.43 -14.87 10.65
CA LEU A 891 -13.63 -15.69 10.69
C LEU A 891 -13.43 -16.95 9.83
N ASP A 892 -13.24 -18.11 10.46
CA ASP A 892 -12.90 -19.38 9.78
C ASP A 892 -13.85 -20.55 10.14
N GLY A 893 -14.76 -20.35 11.10
CA GLY A 893 -15.68 -21.37 11.59
C GLY A 893 -15.02 -22.48 12.42
N LYS A 894 -13.74 -22.35 12.78
CA LYS A 894 -12.95 -23.37 13.50
C LYS A 894 -12.22 -22.80 14.71
N SER A 895 -11.41 -21.78 14.51
CA SER A 895 -10.58 -21.13 15.54
C SER A 895 -11.09 -19.73 15.89
N ASN A 896 -11.64 -18.99 14.92
CA ASN A 896 -12.21 -17.64 15.07
C ASN A 896 -11.41 -16.70 16.02
N PRO A 897 -10.07 -16.57 15.85
CA PRO A 897 -9.20 -15.88 16.81
C PRO A 897 -9.64 -14.43 17.05
N ARG A 898 -9.70 -14.05 18.33
CA ARG A 898 -10.20 -12.74 18.77
C ARG A 898 -9.08 -11.75 19.07
N GLN A 899 -9.30 -10.48 18.76
CA GLN A 899 -8.32 -9.40 19.01
C GLN A 899 -8.03 -9.24 20.51
N SER A 900 -9.01 -9.52 21.37
CA SER A 900 -8.90 -9.48 22.84
C SER A 900 -7.79 -10.34 23.42
N ASP A 901 -7.44 -11.44 22.75
CA ASP A 901 -6.58 -12.52 23.23
C ASP A 901 -5.23 -12.55 22.47
N HIS A 902 -5.15 -11.81 21.37
CA HIS A 902 -4.00 -11.67 20.47
C HIS A 902 -3.32 -10.29 20.58
N ARG A 903 -3.33 -9.68 21.76
CA ARG A 903 -2.94 -8.26 21.95
C ARG A 903 -1.52 -7.96 21.51
N GLY A 904 -1.34 -7.00 20.63
CA GLY A 904 -0.02 -6.59 20.13
C GLY A 904 -0.07 -5.55 19.02
N GLY A 905 1.04 -4.82 18.82
CA GLY A 905 1.14 -3.77 17.81
C GLY A 905 0.16 -2.65 18.12
N TRP A 906 -0.64 -2.26 17.13
CA TRP A 906 -1.71 -1.28 17.39
C TRP A 906 -2.75 -1.88 18.34
N GLU A 907 -3.31 -3.04 18.00
CA GLU A 907 -4.31 -3.74 18.83
C GLU A 907 -4.19 -5.28 18.77
N GLY A 908 -4.20 -5.90 17.58
CA GLY A 908 -4.05 -7.36 17.43
C GLY A 908 -2.86 -7.81 16.58
N ILE A 909 -2.18 -8.88 17.01
CA ILE A 909 -1.14 -9.62 16.24
C ILE A 909 -1.35 -11.14 16.35
N ILE A 910 -1.40 -11.80 15.20
CA ILE A 910 -1.16 -13.25 15.04
C ILE A 910 0.14 -13.41 14.23
N GLN A 911 1.19 -13.96 14.84
CA GLN A 911 2.46 -14.19 14.14
C GLN A 911 2.37 -15.39 13.17
N VAL A 912 1.60 -16.43 13.52
CA VAL A 912 1.27 -17.57 12.64
C VAL A 912 -0.20 -17.99 12.78
N TYR A 913 -0.93 -18.00 11.68
CA TYR A 913 -2.24 -18.64 11.56
C TYR A 913 -2.09 -20.05 10.95
N GLY A 914 -2.14 -21.08 11.81
CA GLY A 914 -1.81 -22.47 11.43
C GLY A 914 -2.97 -23.33 10.93
N GLN A 915 -4.21 -22.83 10.92
CA GLN A 915 -5.41 -23.66 10.83
C GLN A 915 -5.60 -24.42 9.48
N PHE A 916 -4.93 -23.97 8.41
CA PHE A 916 -5.07 -24.51 7.05
C PHE A 916 -3.70 -24.74 6.34
N THR A 917 -2.62 -24.96 7.09
CA THR A 917 -1.26 -25.19 6.54
C THR A 917 -1.00 -26.62 6.03
N ALA A 918 -2.06 -27.45 5.91
CA ALA A 918 -1.97 -28.86 5.55
C ALA A 918 -1.73 -29.07 4.05
#